data_AF-A0A7Y2GHF1-F1
#
_entry.id   AF-A0A7Y2GHF1-F1
#
_cell.length_a   1.000
_cell.length_b   1.000
_cell.length_c   1.000
_cell.angle_alpha   90.00
_cell.angle_beta   90.00
_cell.angle_gamma   90.00
#
_symmetry.space_group_name_H-M   'P 1'
#
loop_
_entity.id
_entity.type
_entity.pdbx_description
1 polymer ?
#
loop_
_entity_poly.entity_id
_entity_poly.type
_entity_poly.pdbx_seq_one_letter_code
_entity_poly.pdbx_strand_id
1 'polypeptide(L)'
;MTRISEKVKDLIEVCSYQSVVDFRKDPSETLAGYHFTDITSQLMSNWLDSLVDLQSRKTNAKALAGYRGVGKSHFLSAFTAIVANPELRSGLHDTLVASSAHHLMRRTYPVAFVKRGTKGTLDEELRLAVAASLNSSIAELPEGLNALVDFVESLLSDVPLVIIVDTAMGREKRVARDDGVYLGELAEAIRDKNIFVGVALDDDITDADGINSAIAQSYTIDYLDQEHLYRIVDTHIFRKHRQAQELIQEIYSQFRQLLPAFKWSEPRFASLYPLHPAILEVAPFIRLYAPEFALLGFASEAGARILGRPANSLIALDEVFDKVEGTLRKAPDLKEAFETYDAISKEMVSLIPVMQRLEAKLILKALFVLSMDGDGTTPAEIAAAMLIFDEADPTKSETGVAELLETFVSIFPDQLHRKEENGEIRFSFKVAGKDDLLSALSEAVERVPDSVVPRILSKVANDRFSDWQMVLSGGDDEQTRTDCHAIWRGGQRKGRISWNWGTENLFSTSDGLDLEVFVVDPETDPSEFSFTGEKFWWKPSKLTKEETETIRRYYLLLNDEQIKSQFSDQIRAAGHTHSQNIVKIWERVFVTDAVVYSDNTEYKFDDSLLSAATVGEILAGVLEPRFEECFSGHPEFDRTLELSHVSLLVNDLFSGARISNAEVQANAASFALPLGLVSEEGENLVLGKEEELLDQPAAEKVLELLGPGDETVPLTTVFEALREAPFGLVKEAQQLILAALVAHRKVEFVTSAGDRISRRSLDLKIIWDDIDGIAIPADVQYESKRLNEWAKVLTGIEDELSIEKAEDRKKVIEGLGTWLKDWEEANIVKRFGGLPDEVLNTKIWQTSVNVERSFGGVARILKTLENDSNSLEDILARIADSFSDSDHEYRSRESELVSLVSFIKSASQREAIWGYLAVCEITDDEEIEAAREKLLKLMETGHLEPNAATNKEIATRWMEFRAQYSEYFAVKHDAIMKSHQLQEQFDEYTKSDEWWEFERLSSLAVFQDVHWNEAQKILRQLWELDCSFDVRQRLTNHPFCACSFNLAKIDHWEKLPEKLEELVDRARDSYRRTLKLIAPDLIRRLESFVKEESEKQFTKAAAELLKAIDTDSLPALLTTDQLTILQKILNNGRPTQMAAGSIPEQGGIQSAEVLREALGEWLDDLPAEPVLIKIS
;
A
#
# COMPACT_ATOMS: atom_id res chain seq x y z
N MET A 1 35.75 -18.85 -21.55
CA MET A 1 34.74 -18.26 -20.67
C MET A 1 35.45 -17.60 -19.50
N THR A 2 35.09 -16.37 -19.18
CA THR A 2 35.59 -15.61 -18.04
C THR A 2 35.19 -16.33 -16.77
N ARG A 3 36.16 -16.75 -15.94
CA ARG A 3 35.86 -17.27 -14.61
C ARG A 3 35.26 -16.14 -13.79
N ILE A 4 33.96 -16.21 -13.48
CA ILE A 4 33.34 -15.36 -12.47
C ILE A 4 34.07 -15.66 -11.17
N SER A 5 34.79 -14.65 -10.67
CA SER A 5 35.62 -14.75 -9.47
C SER A 5 34.88 -14.37 -8.19
N GLU A 6 33.74 -13.72 -8.38
CA GLU A 6 32.81 -13.20 -7.40
C GLU A 6 32.04 -14.33 -6.71
N LYS A 7 31.66 -14.08 -5.47
CA LYS A 7 30.80 -14.94 -4.67
C LYS A 7 29.43 -14.31 -4.53
N VAL A 8 28.42 -15.09 -4.16
CA VAL A 8 27.04 -14.60 -3.96
C VAL A 8 26.99 -13.39 -3.00
N LYS A 9 27.78 -13.41 -1.93
CA LYS A 9 27.90 -12.28 -0.98
C LYS A 9 28.44 -10.97 -1.57
N ASP A 10 29.08 -11.02 -2.73
CA ASP A 10 29.63 -9.84 -3.41
C ASP A 10 28.55 -9.19 -4.30
N LEU A 11 27.41 -9.86 -4.52
CA LEU A 11 26.29 -9.42 -5.34
C LEU A 11 25.07 -9.03 -4.51
N ILE A 12 24.84 -9.70 -3.39
CA ILE A 12 23.65 -9.50 -2.54
C ILE A 12 23.96 -9.40 -1.05
N GLU A 13 23.11 -8.69 -0.34
CA GLU A 13 22.96 -8.73 1.11
C GLU A 13 21.72 -9.56 1.48
N VAL A 14 21.89 -10.53 2.39
CA VAL A 14 20.77 -11.36 2.89
C VAL A 14 20.27 -10.79 4.22
N CYS A 15 19.02 -10.34 4.24
CA CYS A 15 18.36 -9.88 5.46
C CYS A 15 17.63 -11.04 6.16
N SER A 16 17.62 -11.00 7.50
CA SER A 16 16.83 -11.94 8.31
C SER A 16 15.34 -11.64 8.17
N TYR A 17 14.54 -12.65 7.88
CA TYR A 17 13.08 -12.55 7.88
C TYR A 17 12.52 -13.16 9.17
N GLN A 18 11.88 -12.36 10.02
CA GLN A 18 11.16 -12.86 11.20
C GLN A 18 9.74 -13.25 10.79
N SER A 19 9.43 -14.55 10.81
CA SER A 19 8.08 -15.01 10.56
C SER A 19 7.20 -14.72 11.77
N VAL A 20 6.18 -13.87 11.60
CA VAL A 20 5.12 -13.71 12.60
C VAL A 20 4.27 -14.98 12.58
N VAL A 21 4.32 -15.75 13.67
CA VAL A 21 3.62 -17.05 13.78
C VAL A 21 2.13 -16.86 14.04
N ASP A 22 1.77 -15.82 14.81
CA ASP A 22 0.39 -15.44 15.08
C ASP A 22 0.19 -13.95 14.78
N PHE A 23 -0.33 -13.66 13.58
CA PHE A 23 -0.63 -12.30 13.10
C PHE A 23 -1.68 -11.56 13.93
N ARG A 24 -2.26 -12.19 14.96
CA ARG A 24 -3.34 -11.63 15.77
C ARG A 24 -2.90 -11.33 17.20
N LYS A 25 -1.69 -11.78 17.59
CA LYS A 25 -1.18 -11.61 18.96
C LYS A 25 -0.74 -10.17 19.23
N ASP A 26 -0.03 -9.57 18.28
CA ASP A 26 0.47 -8.20 18.37
C ASP A 26 0.21 -7.46 17.02
N PRO A 27 -0.76 -6.53 16.99
CA PRO A 27 -1.06 -5.75 15.78
C PRO A 27 0.11 -4.88 15.30
N SER A 28 0.95 -4.38 16.21
CA SER A 28 2.11 -3.56 15.87
C SER A 28 3.20 -4.42 15.21
N GLU A 29 3.48 -5.59 15.76
CA GLU A 29 4.44 -6.54 15.17
C GLU A 29 3.94 -7.05 13.82
N THR A 30 2.63 -7.31 13.70
CA THR A 30 2.01 -7.78 12.46
C THR A 30 2.13 -6.76 11.34
N LEU A 31 1.88 -5.48 11.64
CA LEU A 31 1.98 -4.40 10.67
C LEU A 31 3.46 -4.10 10.32
N ALA A 32 4.35 -4.08 11.32
CA ALA A 32 5.77 -3.87 11.09
C ALA A 32 6.42 -5.00 10.27
N GLY A 33 5.93 -6.23 10.43
CA GLY A 33 6.35 -7.40 9.66
C GLY A 33 5.68 -7.53 8.29
N TYR A 34 4.70 -6.68 7.95
CA TYR A 34 4.03 -6.72 6.66
C TYR A 34 4.81 -5.90 5.62
N HIS A 35 5.20 -6.54 4.52
CA HIS A 35 5.92 -5.89 3.44
C HIS A 35 4.97 -5.58 2.28
N PHE A 36 4.71 -4.28 2.09
CA PHE A 36 3.90 -3.76 1.00
C PHE A 36 4.64 -3.86 -0.34
N THR A 37 3.92 -4.28 -1.38
CA THR A 37 4.34 -4.28 -2.78
C THR A 37 3.30 -3.49 -3.57
N ASP A 38 3.60 -3.04 -4.78
CA ASP A 38 2.62 -2.28 -5.60
C ASP A 38 1.24 -2.97 -5.67
N ILE A 39 1.23 -4.32 -5.79
CA ILE A 39 0.02 -5.14 -5.80
C ILE A 39 -0.70 -5.07 -4.45
N THR A 40 -0.01 -5.34 -3.34
CA THR A 40 -0.65 -5.38 -2.01
C THR A 40 -0.99 -3.99 -1.48
N SER A 41 -0.24 -2.95 -1.86
CA SER A 41 -0.53 -1.55 -1.56
C SER A 41 -1.81 -1.11 -2.24
N GLN A 42 -1.97 -1.39 -3.54
CA GLN A 42 -3.20 -1.07 -4.27
C GLN A 42 -4.40 -1.83 -3.70
N LEU A 43 -4.26 -3.13 -3.44
CA LEU A 43 -5.33 -3.93 -2.83
C LEU A 43 -5.71 -3.41 -1.44
N MET A 44 -4.73 -3.10 -0.59
CA MET A 44 -4.97 -2.58 0.75
C MET A 44 -5.67 -1.22 0.69
N SER A 45 -5.18 -0.30 -0.15
CA SER A 45 -5.80 1.00 -0.39
C SER A 45 -7.25 0.86 -0.84
N ASN A 46 -7.53 0.00 -1.83
CA ASN A 46 -8.90 -0.28 -2.29
C ASN A 46 -9.82 -0.82 -1.18
N TRP A 47 -9.30 -1.69 -0.29
CA TRP A 47 -10.07 -2.22 0.84
C TRP A 47 -10.35 -1.14 1.91
N LEU A 48 -9.37 -0.28 2.20
CA LEU A 48 -9.53 0.85 3.12
C LEU A 48 -10.51 1.88 2.58
N ASP A 49 -10.41 2.23 1.29
CA ASP A 49 -11.33 3.17 0.65
C ASP A 49 -12.76 2.59 0.59
N SER A 50 -12.90 1.28 0.33
CA SER A 50 -14.21 0.61 0.40
C SER A 50 -14.84 0.68 1.79
N LEU A 51 -14.02 0.65 2.85
CA LEU A 51 -14.49 0.82 4.24
C LEU A 51 -14.93 2.27 4.53
N VAL A 52 -14.28 3.26 3.91
CA VAL A 52 -14.67 4.68 4.00
C VAL A 52 -15.98 4.93 3.23
N ASP A 53 -16.11 4.31 2.07
CA ASP A 53 -17.21 4.49 1.11
C ASP A 53 -18.47 3.67 1.40
N LEU A 54 -18.60 3.03 2.58
CA LEU A 54 -19.74 2.18 2.94
C LEU A 54 -21.12 2.86 2.79
N GLN A 55 -21.21 4.20 2.83
CA GLN A 55 -22.47 4.93 2.62
C GLN A 55 -22.82 5.18 1.13
N SER A 56 -21.91 4.90 0.19
CA SER A 56 -22.02 5.26 -1.22
C SER A 56 -22.67 4.19 -2.15
N ARG A 57 -23.24 3.11 -1.59
CA ARG A 57 -23.91 1.99 -2.30
C ARG A 57 -23.00 1.06 -3.12
N LYS A 58 -21.69 0.98 -2.83
CA LYS A 58 -20.83 -0.12 -3.31
C LYS A 58 -21.01 -1.37 -2.43
N THR A 59 -20.57 -2.53 -2.91
CA THR A 59 -20.67 -3.81 -2.18
C THR A 59 -19.84 -3.80 -0.89
N ASN A 60 -20.48 -4.07 0.25
CA ASN A 60 -19.84 -4.06 1.59
C ASN A 60 -19.09 -5.35 1.94
N ALA A 61 -19.00 -6.28 0.98
CA ALA A 61 -18.46 -7.62 1.15
C ALA A 61 -17.30 -7.84 0.17
N LYS A 62 -16.10 -8.07 0.72
CA LYS A 62 -14.87 -8.33 -0.03
C LYS A 62 -14.29 -9.68 0.33
N ALA A 63 -13.69 -10.33 -0.66
CA ALA A 63 -13.04 -11.60 -0.47
C ALA A 63 -11.65 -11.59 -1.11
N LEU A 64 -10.70 -12.24 -0.44
CA LEU A 64 -9.32 -12.37 -0.89
C LEU A 64 -9.05 -13.81 -1.28
N ALA A 65 -8.78 -14.01 -2.56
CA ALA A 65 -8.44 -15.26 -3.22
C ALA A 65 -6.93 -15.35 -3.47
N GLY A 66 -6.43 -16.53 -3.78
CA GLY A 66 -5.01 -16.76 -4.11
C GLY A 66 -4.50 -18.04 -3.48
N TYR A 67 -3.28 -18.46 -3.79
CA TYR A 67 -2.75 -19.75 -3.32
C TYR A 67 -2.51 -19.82 -1.81
N ARG A 68 -2.38 -21.03 -1.25
CA ARG A 68 -1.98 -21.17 0.15
C ARG A 68 -0.61 -20.54 0.42
N GLY A 69 -0.62 -19.61 1.37
CA GLY A 69 0.58 -18.93 1.89
C GLY A 69 1.20 -17.88 0.96
N VAL A 70 0.42 -17.34 0.01
CA VAL A 70 0.71 -16.04 -0.63
C VAL A 70 0.62 -14.89 0.38
N GLY A 71 -0.08 -15.07 1.50
CA GLY A 71 -0.12 -14.07 2.57
C GLY A 71 -1.51 -13.53 2.86
N LYS A 72 -2.58 -14.20 2.39
CA LYS A 72 -3.98 -13.80 2.64
C LYS A 72 -4.28 -13.48 4.10
N SER A 73 -3.95 -14.40 5.01
CA SER A 73 -4.17 -14.19 6.46
C SER A 73 -3.33 -13.04 7.04
N HIS A 74 -2.11 -12.82 6.52
CA HIS A 74 -1.27 -11.69 6.93
C HIS A 74 -1.84 -10.37 6.39
N PHE A 75 -2.33 -10.33 5.15
CA PHE A 75 -3.03 -9.19 4.55
C PHE A 75 -4.26 -8.81 5.38
N LEU A 76 -5.15 -9.75 5.70
CA LEU A 76 -6.34 -9.48 6.50
C LEU A 76 -5.99 -9.00 7.93
N SER A 77 -4.92 -9.54 8.51
CA SER A 77 -4.46 -9.13 9.83
C SER A 77 -3.82 -7.73 9.81
N ALA A 78 -3.05 -7.39 8.76
CA ALA A 78 -2.48 -6.06 8.56
C ALA A 78 -3.58 -5.01 8.30
N PHE A 79 -4.56 -5.33 7.43
CA PHE A 79 -5.76 -4.52 7.23
C PHE A 79 -6.45 -4.24 8.56
N THR A 80 -6.64 -5.29 9.36
CA THR A 80 -7.28 -5.14 10.67
C THR A 80 -6.44 -4.30 11.63
N ALA A 81 -5.13 -4.47 11.65
CA ALA A 81 -4.24 -3.70 12.50
C ALA A 81 -4.35 -2.20 12.21
N ILE A 82 -4.40 -1.81 10.94
CA ILE A 82 -4.57 -0.42 10.47
C ILE A 82 -5.94 0.13 10.90
N VAL A 83 -6.99 -0.67 10.72
CA VAL A 83 -8.38 -0.24 10.95
C VAL A 83 -8.70 -0.15 12.44
N ALA A 84 -8.31 -1.16 13.23
CA ALA A 84 -8.59 -1.24 14.66
C ALA A 84 -7.76 -0.27 15.51
N ASN A 85 -6.54 0.12 15.08
CA ASN A 85 -5.58 0.86 15.90
C ASN A 85 -5.14 2.17 15.20
N PRO A 86 -5.84 3.30 15.42
CA PRO A 86 -5.51 4.59 14.80
C PRO A 86 -4.06 5.05 15.00
N GLU A 87 -3.46 4.72 16.14
CA GLU A 87 -2.07 5.03 16.49
C GLU A 87 -1.03 4.33 15.62
N LEU A 88 -1.36 3.18 15.01
CA LEU A 88 -0.46 2.47 14.12
C LEU A 88 -0.40 3.10 12.72
N ARG A 89 -1.39 3.93 12.36
CA ARG A 89 -1.49 4.55 11.02
C ARG A 89 -0.36 5.53 10.73
N SER A 90 0.15 6.21 11.76
CA SER A 90 1.34 7.08 11.62
C SER A 90 2.65 6.31 11.38
N GLY A 91 2.65 5.00 11.62
CA GLY A 91 3.79 4.12 11.34
C GLY A 91 3.80 3.54 9.93
N LEU A 92 2.79 3.85 9.09
CA LEU A 92 2.75 3.39 7.71
C LEU A 92 3.78 4.14 6.85
N HIS A 93 4.67 3.39 6.21
CA HIS A 93 5.70 3.92 5.33
C HIS A 93 5.31 3.94 3.85
N ASP A 94 4.32 3.13 3.46
CA ASP A 94 3.78 3.13 2.10
C ASP A 94 2.82 4.32 1.91
N THR A 95 3.12 5.18 0.94
CA THR A 95 2.40 6.46 0.73
C THR A 95 0.96 6.26 0.27
N LEU A 96 0.71 5.25 -0.56
CA LEU A 96 -0.63 4.95 -1.09
C LEU A 96 -1.54 4.47 0.04
N VAL A 97 -1.06 3.48 0.82
CA VAL A 97 -1.81 2.93 1.94
C VAL A 97 -1.97 3.96 3.06
N ALA A 98 -0.95 4.78 3.34
CA ALA A 98 -1.05 5.86 4.33
C ALA A 98 -2.10 6.90 3.94
N SER A 99 -2.17 7.28 2.65
CA SER A 99 -3.19 8.20 2.15
C SER A 99 -4.60 7.67 2.38
N SER A 100 -4.88 6.42 1.97
CA SER A 100 -6.19 5.78 2.22
C SER A 100 -6.48 5.64 3.72
N ALA A 101 -5.49 5.26 4.52
CA ALA A 101 -5.65 5.13 5.98
C ALA A 101 -5.95 6.47 6.68
N HIS A 102 -5.51 7.60 6.12
CA HIS A 102 -5.84 8.93 6.62
C HIS A 102 -7.32 9.32 6.43
N HIS A 103 -8.01 8.70 5.47
CA HIS A 103 -9.45 8.91 5.25
C HIS A 103 -10.32 8.13 6.26
N LEU A 104 -9.76 7.16 6.98
CA LEU A 104 -10.47 6.45 8.05
C LEU A 104 -10.78 7.37 9.25
N MET A 105 -11.84 7.03 9.98
CA MET A 105 -12.21 7.73 11.21
C MET A 105 -11.08 7.67 12.25
N ARG A 106 -10.86 8.74 13.01
CA ARG A 106 -9.82 8.81 14.07
C ARG A 106 -10.08 7.90 15.28
N ARG A 107 -11.21 7.20 15.33
CA ARG A 107 -11.60 6.25 16.39
C ARG A 107 -11.33 4.80 15.96
N THR A 108 -11.24 3.91 16.94
CA THR A 108 -11.07 2.47 16.71
C THR A 108 -12.32 1.90 16.07
N TYR A 109 -12.15 1.11 15.02
CA TYR A 109 -13.23 0.33 14.43
C TYR A 109 -13.34 -0.98 15.23
N PRO A 110 -14.55 -1.40 15.68
CA PRO A 110 -14.73 -2.70 16.27
C PRO A 110 -14.53 -3.78 15.19
N VAL A 111 -13.74 -4.81 15.52
CA VAL A 111 -13.43 -5.89 14.58
C VAL A 111 -13.80 -7.24 15.17
N ALA A 112 -14.69 -7.97 14.48
CA ALA A 112 -15.09 -9.32 14.81
C ALA A 112 -14.29 -10.33 13.97
N PHE A 113 -13.38 -11.05 14.63
CA PHE A 113 -12.57 -12.09 13.99
C PHE A 113 -13.23 -13.47 14.07
N VAL A 114 -13.79 -13.93 12.97
CA VAL A 114 -14.40 -15.25 12.84
C VAL A 114 -13.33 -16.28 12.55
N LYS A 115 -13.11 -17.19 13.51
CA LYS A 115 -12.13 -18.28 13.41
C LYS A 115 -12.76 -19.50 12.74
N ARG A 116 -12.74 -19.51 11.41
CA ARG A 116 -13.46 -20.51 10.61
C ARG A 116 -13.02 -21.94 10.95
N GLY A 117 -14.02 -22.75 11.23
CA GLY A 117 -13.95 -24.18 11.51
C GLY A 117 -13.75 -24.56 12.98
N THR A 118 -13.49 -23.62 13.90
CA THR A 118 -13.31 -23.92 15.35
C THR A 118 -14.53 -24.49 16.05
N LYS A 119 -15.71 -24.39 15.46
CA LYS A 119 -16.99 -24.89 15.97
C LYS A 119 -17.76 -25.70 14.92
N GLY A 120 -18.98 -26.12 15.26
CA GLY A 120 -19.81 -26.95 14.38
C GLY A 120 -20.30 -26.18 13.15
N THR A 121 -20.65 -24.89 13.31
CA THR A 121 -21.19 -24.04 12.24
C THR A 121 -20.48 -22.68 12.17
N LEU A 122 -20.56 -22.02 11.01
CA LEU A 122 -20.03 -20.66 10.84
C LEU A 122 -20.84 -19.62 11.62
N ASP A 123 -22.15 -19.84 11.82
CA ASP A 123 -23.00 -19.01 12.68
C ASP A 123 -22.48 -18.95 14.14
N GLU A 124 -22.15 -20.11 14.72
CA GLU A 124 -21.59 -20.17 16.08
C GLU A 124 -20.27 -19.39 16.18
N GLU A 125 -19.42 -19.48 15.15
CA GLU A 125 -18.13 -18.78 15.08
C GLU A 125 -18.30 -17.27 14.91
N LEU A 126 -19.29 -16.86 14.09
CA LEU A 126 -19.65 -15.46 13.89
C LEU A 126 -20.17 -14.83 15.19
N ARG A 127 -21.11 -15.50 15.86
CA ARG A 127 -21.69 -15.00 17.13
C ARG A 127 -20.63 -14.89 18.22
N LEU A 128 -19.70 -15.84 18.30
CA LEU A 128 -18.54 -15.77 19.20
C LEU A 128 -17.65 -14.56 18.91
N ALA A 129 -17.36 -14.30 17.63
CA ALA A 129 -16.52 -13.18 17.22
C ALA A 129 -17.18 -11.82 17.50
N VAL A 130 -18.48 -11.69 17.24
CA VAL A 130 -19.27 -10.48 17.50
C VAL A 130 -19.41 -10.24 19.01
N ALA A 131 -19.67 -11.29 19.80
CA ALA A 131 -19.71 -11.17 21.26
C ALA A 131 -18.38 -10.64 21.81
N ALA A 132 -17.25 -11.17 21.31
CA ALA A 132 -15.92 -10.74 21.71
C ALA A 132 -15.62 -9.29 21.29
N SER A 133 -15.98 -8.88 20.07
CA SER A 133 -15.72 -7.50 19.59
C SER A 133 -16.54 -6.45 20.34
N LEU A 134 -17.74 -6.82 20.79
CA LEU A 134 -18.64 -5.95 21.56
C LEU A 134 -18.47 -6.08 23.08
N ASN A 135 -17.50 -6.86 23.57
CA ASN A 135 -17.32 -7.17 24.99
C ASN A 135 -18.62 -7.65 25.68
N SER A 136 -19.44 -8.42 24.97
CA SER A 136 -20.76 -8.91 25.41
C SER A 136 -20.79 -10.44 25.53
N SER A 137 -21.82 -11.00 26.17
CA SER A 137 -22.02 -12.45 26.23
C SER A 137 -22.80 -12.96 25.02
N ILE A 138 -22.49 -14.17 24.54
CA ILE A 138 -23.25 -14.83 23.45
C ILE A 138 -24.75 -14.94 23.80
N ALA A 139 -25.08 -15.10 25.08
CA ALA A 139 -26.46 -15.23 25.55
C ALA A 139 -27.27 -13.93 25.40
N GLU A 140 -26.61 -12.79 25.20
CA GLU A 140 -27.23 -11.48 25.00
C GLU A 140 -27.45 -11.19 23.51
N LEU A 141 -26.83 -11.97 22.62
CA LEU A 141 -26.98 -11.82 21.18
C LEU A 141 -28.22 -12.55 20.66
N PRO A 142 -29.04 -11.91 19.81
CA PRO A 142 -30.20 -12.55 19.21
C PRO A 142 -29.81 -13.75 18.34
N GLU A 143 -30.73 -14.69 18.20
CA GLU A 143 -30.57 -15.84 17.29
C GLU A 143 -30.97 -15.47 15.86
N GLY A 144 -30.22 -15.96 14.89
CA GLY A 144 -30.45 -15.72 13.46
C GLY A 144 -29.66 -14.53 12.92
N LEU A 145 -29.13 -14.70 11.71
CA LEU A 145 -28.22 -13.78 11.05
C LEU A 145 -28.76 -12.34 10.90
N ASN A 146 -29.98 -12.18 10.38
CA ASN A 146 -30.60 -10.86 10.21
C ASN A 146 -30.82 -10.14 11.54
N ALA A 147 -31.30 -10.86 12.56
CA ALA A 147 -31.51 -10.29 13.88
C ALA A 147 -30.19 -9.88 14.55
N LEU A 148 -29.11 -10.64 14.32
CA LEU A 148 -27.76 -10.30 14.77
C LEU A 148 -27.25 -9.03 14.10
N VAL A 149 -27.39 -8.92 12.77
CA VAL A 149 -26.97 -7.75 12.00
C VAL A 149 -27.72 -6.49 12.42
N ASP A 150 -29.05 -6.56 12.55
CA ASP A 150 -29.87 -5.43 13.00
C ASP A 150 -29.53 -5.00 14.43
N PHE A 151 -29.25 -5.97 15.32
CA PHE A 151 -28.82 -5.68 16.68
C PHE A 151 -27.49 -4.94 16.72
N VAL A 152 -26.50 -5.41 15.94
CA VAL A 152 -25.18 -4.76 15.83
C VAL A 152 -25.29 -3.34 15.29
N GLU A 153 -26.09 -3.12 14.25
CA GLU A 153 -26.30 -1.79 13.66
C GLU A 153 -26.92 -0.82 14.68
N SER A 154 -27.91 -1.28 15.44
CA SER A 154 -28.55 -0.48 16.49
C SER A 154 -27.59 -0.07 17.62
N LEU A 155 -26.53 -0.86 17.84
CA LEU A 155 -25.56 -0.65 18.91
C LEU A 155 -24.42 0.28 18.49
N LEU A 156 -24.00 0.24 17.22
CA LEU A 156 -22.79 0.91 16.75
C LEU A 156 -23.03 2.23 15.99
N SER A 157 -24.29 2.59 15.70
CA SER A 157 -24.78 3.81 15.03
C SER A 157 -23.86 4.42 13.97
N ASP A 158 -22.80 5.14 14.37
CA ASP A 158 -21.94 5.91 13.48
C ASP A 158 -20.62 5.18 13.14
N VAL A 159 -20.24 4.11 13.85
CA VAL A 159 -18.98 3.37 13.64
C VAL A 159 -19.25 2.09 12.82
N PRO A 160 -18.56 1.86 11.70
CA PRO A 160 -18.71 0.60 10.97
C PRO A 160 -18.17 -0.60 11.76
N LEU A 161 -18.91 -1.72 11.80
CA LEU A 161 -18.35 -3.00 12.25
C LEU A 161 -17.55 -3.64 11.12
N VAL A 162 -16.36 -4.14 11.43
CA VAL A 162 -15.56 -4.93 10.48
C VAL A 162 -15.60 -6.39 10.90
N ILE A 163 -16.01 -7.27 9.99
CA ILE A 163 -16.06 -8.72 10.22
C ILE A 163 -15.00 -9.35 9.33
N ILE A 164 -14.06 -10.08 9.94
CA ILE A 164 -12.98 -10.77 9.23
C ILE A 164 -13.15 -12.27 9.42
N VAL A 165 -13.35 -12.98 8.32
CA VAL A 165 -13.47 -14.44 8.29
C VAL A 165 -12.18 -15.03 7.75
N ASP A 166 -11.47 -15.77 8.61
CA ASP A 166 -10.21 -16.43 8.26
C ASP A 166 -10.13 -17.80 8.94
N THR A 167 -9.47 -18.75 8.28
CA THR A 167 -9.31 -20.11 8.79
C THR A 167 -8.44 -20.10 10.06
N ALA A 168 -8.85 -20.87 11.07
CA ALA A 168 -8.11 -20.92 12.33
C ALA A 168 -6.69 -21.50 12.18
N MET A 169 -5.71 -20.77 12.71
CA MET A 169 -4.30 -21.19 12.80
C MET A 169 -4.15 -22.48 13.64
N GLY A 170 -3.16 -23.31 13.29
CA GLY A 170 -2.77 -24.50 14.08
C GLY A 170 -3.53 -25.79 13.79
N ARG A 171 -4.25 -25.88 12.66
CA ARG A 171 -4.96 -27.10 12.27
C ARG A 171 -4.13 -28.00 11.37
N GLU A 172 -4.07 -29.28 11.73
CA GLU A 172 -3.50 -30.35 10.89
C GLU A 172 -4.40 -30.69 9.68
N LYS A 173 -5.72 -30.43 9.76
CA LYS A 173 -6.70 -30.74 8.70
C LYS A 173 -7.50 -29.52 8.26
N ARG A 174 -7.80 -29.44 6.95
CA ARG A 174 -8.62 -28.38 6.35
C ARG A 174 -10.08 -28.43 6.85
N VAL A 175 -10.77 -27.30 6.78
CA VAL A 175 -12.21 -27.23 7.06
C VAL A 175 -12.96 -27.82 5.87
N ALA A 176 -13.45 -29.05 5.99
CA ALA A 176 -14.24 -29.73 4.96
C ALA A 176 -15.72 -29.30 4.93
N ARG A 177 -16.12 -28.35 5.80
CA ARG A 177 -17.48 -27.82 5.92
C ARG A 177 -17.76 -26.83 4.79
N ASP A 178 -18.90 -27.00 4.12
CA ASP A 178 -19.41 -26.03 3.16
C ASP A 178 -20.02 -24.84 3.90
N ASP A 179 -19.39 -23.69 3.77
CA ASP A 179 -19.80 -22.42 4.37
C ASP A 179 -20.24 -21.39 3.31
N GLY A 180 -20.21 -21.74 2.02
CA GLY A 180 -20.37 -20.79 0.92
C GLY A 180 -21.76 -20.13 0.90
N VAL A 181 -22.80 -20.94 1.13
CA VAL A 181 -24.20 -20.46 1.22
C VAL A 181 -24.35 -19.45 2.37
N TYR A 182 -23.82 -19.76 3.55
CA TYR A 182 -23.92 -18.88 4.72
C TYR A 182 -23.15 -17.57 4.53
N LEU A 183 -21.99 -17.60 3.85
CA LEU A 183 -21.26 -16.39 3.48
C LEU A 183 -22.05 -15.54 2.49
N GLY A 184 -22.73 -16.14 1.51
CA GLY A 184 -23.65 -15.45 0.62
C GLY A 184 -24.81 -14.77 1.37
N GLU A 185 -25.46 -15.51 2.28
CA GLU A 185 -26.51 -14.96 3.15
C GLU A 185 -26.01 -13.79 4.02
N LEU A 186 -24.78 -13.89 4.54
CA LEU A 186 -24.13 -12.82 5.31
C LEU A 186 -23.93 -11.57 4.45
N ALA A 187 -23.38 -11.71 3.25
CA ALA A 187 -23.18 -10.58 2.34
C ALA A 187 -24.50 -9.91 1.93
N GLU A 188 -25.57 -10.68 1.74
CA GLU A 188 -26.90 -10.13 1.48
C GLU A 188 -27.46 -9.37 2.69
N ALA A 189 -27.31 -9.93 3.90
CA ALA A 189 -27.79 -9.32 5.14
C ALA A 189 -27.13 -7.97 5.46
N ILE A 190 -25.88 -7.74 4.99
CA ILE A 190 -25.11 -6.52 5.29
C ILE A 190 -25.12 -5.47 4.17
N ARG A 191 -25.78 -5.73 3.02
CA ARG A 191 -25.66 -4.91 1.80
C ARG A 191 -25.96 -3.41 2.00
N ASP A 192 -26.95 -3.10 2.84
CA ASP A 192 -27.38 -1.72 3.13
C ASP A 192 -27.06 -1.30 4.58
N LYS A 193 -26.11 -1.99 5.21
CA LYS A 193 -25.77 -1.83 6.63
C LYS A 193 -24.37 -1.24 6.79
N ASN A 194 -24.12 -0.58 7.93
CA ASN A 194 -22.79 -0.05 8.26
C ASN A 194 -21.82 -1.15 8.75
N ILE A 195 -21.68 -2.23 7.97
CA ILE A 195 -20.87 -3.41 8.30
C ILE A 195 -20.06 -3.80 7.07
N PHE A 196 -18.75 -3.94 7.26
CA PHE A 196 -17.83 -4.47 6.25
C PHE A 196 -17.51 -5.94 6.54
N VAL A 197 -17.50 -6.79 5.52
CA VAL A 197 -17.06 -8.19 5.65
C VAL A 197 -15.88 -8.45 4.73
N GLY A 198 -14.77 -8.91 5.31
CA GLY A 198 -13.58 -9.40 4.60
C GLY A 198 -13.39 -10.90 4.81
N VAL A 199 -13.25 -11.68 3.74
CA VAL A 199 -13.10 -13.15 3.81
C VAL A 199 -11.80 -13.60 3.15
N ALA A 200 -11.00 -14.43 3.83
CA ALA A 200 -9.96 -15.21 3.18
C ALA A 200 -10.59 -16.47 2.61
N LEU A 201 -10.54 -16.61 1.30
CA LEU A 201 -11.02 -17.80 0.62
C LEU A 201 -9.83 -18.75 0.39
N ASP A 202 -10.06 -20.03 0.67
CA ASP A 202 -9.10 -21.08 0.30
C ASP A 202 -9.10 -21.26 -1.23
N ASP A 203 -8.11 -21.97 -1.77
CA ASP A 203 -7.77 -22.11 -3.21
C ASP A 203 -8.90 -22.64 -4.14
N ASP A 204 -10.15 -22.72 -3.68
CA ASP A 204 -11.29 -23.44 -4.30
C ASP A 204 -12.31 -22.53 -5.02
N ILE A 205 -12.00 -21.25 -5.28
CA ILE A 205 -12.99 -20.30 -5.83
C ILE A 205 -13.11 -20.39 -7.35
N THR A 206 -12.13 -21.00 -8.01
CA THR A 206 -12.20 -21.23 -9.46
C THR A 206 -13.41 -22.08 -9.85
N ASP A 207 -13.99 -22.83 -8.90
CA ASP A 207 -15.27 -23.56 -8.96
C ASP A 207 -16.50 -22.64 -8.85
N ALA A 208 -16.62 -21.62 -9.69
CA ALA A 208 -17.82 -20.78 -9.78
C ALA A 208 -18.97 -21.45 -10.58
N ASP A 209 -19.25 -22.73 -10.32
CA ASP A 209 -20.47 -23.39 -10.76
C ASP A 209 -21.15 -24.02 -9.53
N GLY A 210 -22.21 -23.36 -9.06
CA GLY A 210 -23.00 -23.74 -7.89
C GLY A 210 -22.60 -23.04 -6.59
N ILE A 211 -21.82 -23.70 -5.74
CA ILE A 211 -21.64 -23.38 -4.30
C ILE A 211 -20.90 -22.05 -4.05
N ASN A 212 -19.95 -21.70 -4.94
CA ASN A 212 -19.26 -20.42 -4.92
C ASN A 212 -19.97 -19.34 -5.75
N SER A 213 -21.06 -19.66 -6.47
CA SER A 213 -21.82 -18.65 -7.21
C SER A 213 -22.41 -17.59 -6.27
N ALA A 214 -22.85 -18.00 -5.07
CA ALA A 214 -23.33 -17.08 -4.04
C ALA A 214 -22.24 -16.11 -3.59
N ILE A 215 -20.99 -16.57 -3.45
CA ILE A 215 -19.84 -15.71 -3.12
C ILE A 215 -19.48 -14.83 -4.32
N ALA A 216 -19.34 -15.40 -5.53
CA ALA A 216 -19.01 -14.64 -6.74
C ALA A 216 -20.06 -13.58 -7.11
N GLN A 217 -21.33 -13.79 -6.75
CA GLN A 217 -22.42 -12.82 -6.95
C GLN A 217 -22.50 -11.77 -5.83
N SER A 218 -22.03 -12.09 -4.62
CA SER A 218 -22.27 -11.25 -3.43
C SER A 218 -21.02 -10.57 -2.89
N TYR A 219 -19.82 -11.02 -3.27
CA TYR A 219 -18.53 -10.48 -2.87
C TYR A 219 -17.76 -9.91 -4.05
N THR A 220 -17.04 -8.81 -3.81
CA THR A 220 -15.95 -8.40 -4.70
C THR A 220 -14.73 -9.25 -4.38
N ILE A 221 -14.30 -10.09 -5.33
CA ILE A 221 -13.18 -11.02 -5.16
C ILE A 221 -11.91 -10.38 -5.70
N ASP A 222 -10.95 -10.15 -4.81
CA ASP A 222 -9.60 -9.68 -5.14
C ASP A 222 -8.64 -10.88 -5.09
N TYR A 223 -7.71 -10.97 -6.05
CA TYR A 223 -6.75 -12.09 -6.15
C TYR A 223 -5.34 -11.67 -5.71
N LEU A 224 -4.72 -12.51 -4.90
CA LEU A 224 -3.34 -12.35 -4.43
C LEU A 224 -2.45 -13.42 -5.04
N ASP A 225 -1.72 -13.05 -6.10
CA ASP A 225 -0.80 -13.94 -6.82
C ASP A 225 0.52 -14.16 -6.06
N GLN A 226 1.19 -15.28 -6.29
CA GLN A 226 2.56 -15.52 -5.84
C GLN A 226 3.58 -14.50 -6.37
N GLU A 227 3.29 -13.76 -7.44
CA GLU A 227 4.20 -12.76 -7.99
C GLU A 227 4.67 -11.72 -6.96
N HIS A 228 3.79 -11.27 -6.06
CA HIS A 228 4.22 -10.29 -5.07
C HIS A 228 5.27 -10.86 -4.10
N LEU A 229 5.34 -12.18 -3.91
CA LEU A 229 6.32 -12.81 -3.02
C LEU A 229 7.74 -12.64 -3.52
N TYR A 230 7.99 -12.71 -4.84
CA TYR A 230 9.35 -12.52 -5.34
C TYR A 230 9.80 -11.06 -5.24
N ARG A 231 8.87 -10.09 -5.32
CA ARG A 231 9.19 -8.67 -5.06
C ARG A 231 9.60 -8.46 -3.59
N ILE A 232 8.94 -9.16 -2.67
CA ILE A 232 9.34 -9.17 -1.25
C ILE A 232 10.72 -9.81 -1.09
N VAL A 233 10.96 -10.94 -1.73
CA VAL A 233 12.29 -11.59 -1.73
C VAL A 233 13.34 -10.63 -2.27
N ASP A 234 13.08 -9.93 -3.37
CA ASP A 234 13.99 -9.00 -4.01
C ASP A 234 14.34 -7.80 -3.13
N THR A 235 13.32 -7.17 -2.53
CA THR A 235 13.47 -5.89 -1.83
C THR A 235 13.87 -6.07 -0.35
N HIS A 236 13.39 -7.14 0.28
CA HIS A 236 13.48 -7.32 1.73
C HIS A 236 14.33 -8.50 2.17
N ILE A 237 14.60 -9.49 1.32
CA ILE A 237 15.40 -10.66 1.70
C ILE A 237 16.77 -10.65 1.00
N PHE A 238 16.80 -10.54 -0.33
CA PHE A 238 18.00 -10.57 -1.16
C PHE A 238 18.24 -9.20 -1.79
N ARG A 239 18.73 -8.25 -1.01
CA ARG A 239 19.00 -6.89 -1.50
C ARG A 239 20.21 -6.91 -2.43
N LYS A 240 20.01 -6.60 -3.71
CA LYS A 240 21.08 -6.54 -4.70
C LYS A 240 21.90 -5.27 -4.54
N HIS A 241 23.21 -5.37 -4.69
CA HIS A 241 24.05 -4.20 -4.83
C HIS A 241 23.81 -3.55 -6.20
N ARG A 242 23.76 -2.22 -6.27
CA ARG A 242 23.47 -1.49 -7.53
C ARG A 242 24.43 -1.84 -8.69
N GLN A 243 25.66 -2.25 -8.37
CA GLN A 243 26.69 -2.63 -9.34
C GLN A 243 26.59 -4.11 -9.77
N ALA A 244 25.78 -4.92 -9.09
CA ALA A 244 25.68 -6.36 -9.34
C ALA A 244 24.70 -6.71 -10.47
N GLN A 245 23.87 -5.76 -10.93
CA GLN A 245 22.81 -6.03 -11.91
C GLN A 245 23.36 -6.61 -13.22
N GLU A 246 24.40 -6.00 -13.80
CA GLU A 246 25.02 -6.47 -15.05
C GLU A 246 25.59 -7.89 -14.90
N LEU A 247 26.18 -8.21 -13.75
CA LEU A 247 26.75 -9.54 -13.49
C LEU A 247 25.65 -10.60 -13.30
N ILE A 248 24.52 -10.25 -12.68
CA ILE A 248 23.36 -11.14 -12.56
C ILE A 248 22.77 -11.44 -13.95
N GLN A 249 22.71 -10.45 -14.84
CA GLN A 249 22.28 -10.63 -16.23
C GLN A 249 23.27 -11.52 -17.02
N GLU A 250 24.58 -11.36 -16.79
CA GLU A 250 25.58 -12.25 -17.38
C GLU A 250 25.40 -13.70 -16.88
N ILE A 251 25.18 -13.90 -15.58
CA ILE A 251 24.91 -15.22 -15.00
C ILE A 251 23.64 -15.84 -15.60
N TYR A 252 22.57 -15.07 -15.74
CA TYR A 252 21.33 -15.52 -16.40
C TYR A 252 21.61 -15.98 -17.84
N SER A 253 22.33 -15.15 -18.61
CA SER A 253 22.68 -15.45 -20.00
C SER A 253 23.53 -16.73 -20.10
N GLN A 254 24.45 -16.94 -19.17
CA GLN A 254 25.24 -18.17 -19.07
C GLN A 254 24.35 -19.40 -18.82
N PHE A 255 23.41 -19.33 -17.87
CA PHE A 255 22.48 -20.43 -17.65
C PHE A 255 21.60 -20.71 -18.86
N ARG A 256 21.04 -19.68 -19.50
CA ARG A 256 20.22 -19.84 -20.71
C ARG A 256 20.99 -20.47 -21.87
N GLN A 257 22.30 -20.20 -21.97
CA GLN A 257 23.17 -20.81 -22.96
C GLN A 257 23.51 -22.27 -22.65
N LEU A 258 23.74 -22.60 -21.38
CA LEU A 258 24.14 -23.94 -20.94
C LEU A 258 22.95 -24.90 -20.75
N LEU A 259 21.77 -24.37 -20.48
CA LEU A 259 20.54 -25.10 -20.20
C LEU A 259 19.41 -24.58 -21.11
N PRO A 260 19.21 -25.16 -22.30
CA PRO A 260 18.16 -24.73 -23.23
C PRO A 260 16.74 -24.75 -22.63
N ALA A 261 16.49 -25.68 -21.71
CA ALA A 261 15.22 -25.82 -20.99
C ALA A 261 15.04 -24.84 -19.81
N PHE A 262 15.98 -23.91 -19.58
CA PHE A 262 15.89 -22.90 -18.53
C PHE A 262 14.84 -21.82 -18.87
N LYS A 263 13.56 -22.11 -18.65
CA LYS A 263 12.40 -21.39 -19.21
C LYS A 263 12.03 -20.05 -18.55
N TRP A 264 12.69 -19.67 -17.46
CA TRP A 264 12.30 -18.47 -16.69
C TRP A 264 12.84 -17.19 -17.29
N SER A 265 12.06 -16.11 -17.24
CA SER A 265 12.46 -14.79 -17.75
C SER A 265 13.58 -14.16 -16.93
N GLU A 266 14.37 -13.30 -17.57
CA GLU A 266 15.45 -12.56 -16.92
C GLU A 266 14.97 -11.73 -15.71
N PRO A 267 13.87 -10.96 -15.78
CA PRO A 267 13.42 -10.17 -14.63
C PRO A 267 13.04 -11.04 -13.43
N ARG A 268 12.38 -12.18 -13.66
CA ARG A 268 11.99 -13.13 -12.62
C ARG A 268 13.21 -13.80 -11.98
N PHE A 269 14.18 -14.18 -12.82
CA PHE A 269 15.47 -14.71 -12.34
C PHE A 269 16.22 -13.69 -11.50
N ALA A 270 16.39 -12.46 -11.99
CA ALA A 270 17.13 -11.41 -11.32
C ALA A 270 16.51 -11.07 -9.96
N SER A 271 15.18 -10.99 -9.89
CA SER A 271 14.46 -10.70 -8.64
C SER A 271 14.67 -11.78 -7.57
N LEU A 272 14.67 -13.05 -7.99
CA LEU A 272 14.81 -14.18 -7.06
C LEU A 272 16.25 -14.52 -6.71
N TYR A 273 17.24 -14.10 -7.52
CA TYR A 273 18.64 -14.45 -7.33
C TYR A 273 19.10 -14.21 -5.88
N PRO A 274 19.73 -15.21 -5.21
CA PRO A 274 20.26 -16.49 -5.73
C PRO A 274 19.29 -17.69 -5.61
N LEU A 275 17.99 -17.48 -5.39
CA LEU A 275 16.98 -18.54 -5.35
C LEU A 275 16.59 -18.97 -6.77
N HIS A 276 16.57 -20.27 -7.01
CA HIS A 276 16.13 -20.80 -8.30
C HIS A 276 14.62 -20.59 -8.50
N PRO A 277 14.15 -20.04 -9.64
CA PRO A 277 12.73 -19.74 -9.86
C PRO A 277 11.76 -20.91 -9.72
N ALA A 278 12.20 -22.14 -10.05
CA ALA A 278 11.42 -23.36 -9.83
C ALA A 278 10.95 -23.54 -8.38
N ILE A 279 11.68 -23.01 -7.38
CA ILE A 279 11.29 -23.11 -5.96
C ILE A 279 9.96 -22.42 -5.70
N LEU A 280 9.72 -21.28 -6.36
CA LEU A 280 8.45 -20.56 -6.26
C LEU A 280 7.31 -21.42 -6.83
N GLU A 281 7.55 -22.08 -7.97
CA GLU A 281 6.55 -22.91 -8.66
C GLU A 281 6.15 -24.15 -7.85
N VAL A 282 7.10 -24.78 -7.15
CA VAL A 282 6.83 -25.98 -6.34
C VAL A 282 6.29 -25.68 -4.93
N ALA A 283 6.47 -24.44 -4.43
CA ALA A 283 6.11 -24.07 -3.07
C ALA A 283 4.63 -24.34 -2.69
N PRO A 284 3.63 -24.09 -3.56
CA PRO A 284 2.22 -24.41 -3.26
C PRO A 284 2.00 -25.90 -3.11
N PHE A 285 2.59 -26.72 -3.98
CA PHE A 285 2.46 -28.18 -3.95
C PHE A 285 3.11 -28.77 -2.70
N ILE A 286 4.27 -28.25 -2.29
CA ILE A 286 4.91 -28.64 -1.03
C ILE A 286 3.98 -28.32 0.16
N ARG A 287 3.33 -27.15 0.17
CA ARG A 287 2.40 -26.73 1.24
C ARG A 287 1.12 -27.56 1.33
N LEU A 288 0.78 -28.33 0.30
CA LEU A 288 -0.32 -29.31 0.39
C LEU A 288 0.01 -30.38 1.43
N TYR A 289 1.27 -30.82 1.48
CA TYR A 289 1.73 -31.92 2.33
C TYR A 289 2.56 -31.45 3.54
N ALA A 290 3.13 -30.24 3.49
CA ALA A 290 3.86 -29.58 4.55
C ALA A 290 3.28 -28.17 4.84
N PRO A 291 2.14 -28.08 5.55
CA PRO A 291 1.43 -26.84 5.83
C PRO A 291 2.27 -25.70 6.42
N GLU A 292 3.29 -26.04 7.21
CA GLU A 292 4.19 -25.12 7.89
C GLU A 292 5.29 -24.55 6.98
N PHE A 293 5.44 -25.05 5.76
CA PHE A 293 6.46 -24.53 4.84
C PHE A 293 6.19 -23.05 4.51
N ALA A 294 7.15 -22.18 4.79
CA ALA A 294 7.07 -20.75 4.50
C ALA A 294 8.18 -20.33 3.54
N LEU A 295 7.82 -19.89 2.32
CA LEU A 295 8.79 -19.54 1.28
C LEU A 295 9.76 -18.44 1.72
N LEU A 296 9.26 -17.36 2.32
CA LEU A 296 10.09 -16.22 2.75
C LEU A 296 11.06 -16.61 3.87
N GLY A 297 10.60 -17.41 4.83
CA GLY A 297 11.46 -17.98 5.88
C GLY A 297 12.54 -18.89 5.30
N PHE A 298 12.17 -19.77 4.36
CA PHE A 298 13.12 -20.62 3.66
C PHE A 298 14.15 -19.80 2.87
N ALA A 299 13.73 -18.78 2.13
CA ALA A 299 14.61 -17.92 1.35
C ALA A 299 15.65 -17.23 2.23
N SER A 300 15.23 -16.69 3.39
CA SER A 300 16.14 -16.05 4.34
C SER A 300 17.17 -17.04 4.92
N GLU A 301 16.72 -18.21 5.39
CA GLU A 301 17.59 -19.26 5.94
C GLU A 301 18.58 -19.81 4.90
N ALA A 302 18.10 -20.18 3.71
CA ALA A 302 18.92 -20.74 2.64
C ALA A 302 19.85 -19.68 2.04
N GLY A 303 19.39 -18.43 1.94
CA GLY A 303 20.17 -17.27 1.56
C GLY A 303 21.42 -17.10 2.43
N ALA A 304 21.26 -17.16 3.75
CA ALA A 304 22.38 -17.03 4.67
C ALA A 304 23.45 -18.12 4.47
N ARG A 305 23.04 -19.33 4.05
CA ARG A 305 23.97 -20.45 3.78
C ARG A 305 24.71 -20.33 2.45
N ILE A 306 24.12 -19.71 1.43
CA ILE A 306 24.69 -19.68 0.08
C ILE A 306 25.73 -18.56 -0.13
N LEU A 307 25.78 -17.54 0.73
CA LEU A 307 26.67 -16.37 0.63
C LEU A 307 28.15 -16.69 0.31
N GLY A 308 28.67 -17.81 0.81
CA GLY A 308 30.05 -18.23 0.59
C GLY A 308 30.35 -18.93 -0.75
N ARG A 309 29.31 -19.30 -1.51
CA ARG A 309 29.40 -20.03 -2.78
C ARG A 309 29.75 -19.09 -3.96
N PRO A 310 30.30 -19.62 -5.07
CA PRO A 310 30.50 -18.84 -6.31
C PRO A 310 29.22 -18.16 -6.78
N ALA A 311 29.32 -16.99 -7.43
CA ALA A 311 28.15 -16.23 -7.87
C ALA A 311 27.26 -16.96 -8.90
N ASN A 312 27.80 -17.92 -9.64
CA ASN A 312 27.02 -18.81 -10.53
C ASN A 312 26.39 -20.02 -9.81
N SER A 313 26.25 -19.99 -8.48
CA SER A 313 25.53 -21.01 -7.71
C SER A 313 24.13 -20.51 -7.34
N LEU A 314 23.13 -21.38 -7.40
CA LEU A 314 21.77 -21.10 -6.92
C LEU A 314 21.37 -22.03 -5.78
N ILE A 315 20.37 -21.59 -5.01
CA ILE A 315 19.61 -22.44 -4.11
C ILE A 315 18.62 -23.22 -4.97
N ALA A 316 18.71 -24.55 -5.01
CA ALA A 316 17.90 -25.41 -5.89
C ALA A 316 16.91 -26.31 -5.09
N LEU A 317 16.19 -27.17 -5.80
CA LEU A 317 15.11 -28.01 -5.23
C LEU A 317 15.60 -29.02 -4.20
N ASP A 318 16.87 -29.42 -4.23
CA ASP A 318 17.44 -30.33 -3.23
C ASP A 318 17.49 -29.72 -1.83
N GLU A 319 17.79 -28.42 -1.72
CA GLU A 319 17.77 -27.70 -0.45
C GLU A 319 16.36 -27.54 0.10
N VAL A 320 15.37 -27.42 -0.80
CA VAL A 320 13.95 -27.42 -0.43
C VAL A 320 13.56 -28.78 0.11
N PHE A 321 13.85 -29.86 -0.62
CA PHE A 321 13.59 -31.23 -0.18
C PHE A 321 14.19 -31.50 1.20
N ASP A 322 15.47 -31.16 1.41
CA ASP A 322 16.15 -31.37 2.70
C ASP A 322 15.49 -30.59 3.86
N LYS A 323 14.90 -29.42 3.59
CA LYS A 323 14.17 -28.65 4.60
C LYS A 323 12.85 -29.30 4.99
N VAL A 324 12.10 -29.85 4.04
CA VAL A 324 10.73 -30.32 4.26
C VAL A 324 10.59 -31.83 4.41
N GLU A 325 11.65 -32.61 4.14
CA GLU A 325 11.63 -34.07 4.16
C GLU A 325 10.99 -34.65 5.43
N GLY A 326 11.40 -34.15 6.60
CA GLY A 326 10.89 -34.62 7.89
C GLY A 326 9.39 -34.41 8.08
N THR A 327 8.82 -33.37 7.45
CA THR A 327 7.38 -33.12 7.44
C THR A 327 6.70 -33.96 6.37
N LEU A 328 7.21 -33.97 5.14
CA LEU A 328 6.63 -34.73 4.03
C LEU A 328 6.50 -36.22 4.36
N ARG A 329 7.46 -36.80 5.10
CA ARG A 329 7.41 -38.20 5.56
C ARG A 329 6.23 -38.50 6.49
N LYS A 330 5.62 -37.49 7.13
CA LYS A 330 4.44 -37.65 7.99
C LYS A 330 3.14 -37.67 7.19
N ALA A 331 3.16 -37.24 5.92
CA ALA A 331 1.99 -37.22 5.06
C ALA A 331 1.62 -38.65 4.62
N PRO A 332 0.40 -39.14 4.90
CA PRO A 332 0.00 -40.51 4.58
C PRO A 332 0.02 -40.79 3.07
N ASP A 333 -0.32 -39.79 2.25
CA ASP A 333 -0.42 -39.91 0.79
C ASP A 333 0.94 -40.08 0.10
N LEU A 334 2.02 -39.66 0.76
CA LEU A 334 3.39 -39.74 0.23
C LEU A 334 4.16 -40.98 0.71
N LYS A 335 3.53 -41.84 1.51
CA LYS A 335 4.21 -42.97 2.15
C LYS A 335 4.83 -43.93 1.12
N GLU A 336 4.07 -44.31 0.10
CA GLU A 336 4.53 -45.22 -0.96
C GLU A 336 5.66 -44.59 -1.81
N ALA A 337 5.54 -43.29 -2.10
CA ALA A 337 6.58 -42.53 -2.79
C ALA A 337 7.90 -42.51 -1.97
N PHE A 338 7.83 -42.34 -0.64
CA PHE A 338 9.02 -42.37 0.23
C PHE A 338 9.61 -43.76 0.37
N GLU A 339 8.79 -44.82 0.44
CA GLU A 339 9.29 -46.21 0.43
C GLU A 339 10.09 -46.49 -0.86
N THR A 340 9.59 -46.01 -2.00
CA THR A 340 10.27 -46.07 -3.30
C THR A 340 11.56 -45.25 -3.30
N TYR A 341 11.51 -44.00 -2.80
CA TYR A 341 12.69 -43.12 -2.68
C TYR A 341 13.81 -43.77 -1.86
N ASP A 342 13.46 -44.34 -0.69
CA ASP A 342 14.42 -44.98 0.22
C ASP A 342 15.01 -46.25 -0.40
N ALA A 343 14.20 -47.02 -1.14
CA ALA A 343 14.66 -48.20 -1.88
C ALA A 343 15.66 -47.83 -2.98
N ILE A 344 15.33 -46.86 -3.83
CA ILE A 344 16.23 -46.35 -4.87
C ILE A 344 17.52 -45.82 -4.24
N SER A 345 17.41 -44.98 -3.20
CA SER A 345 18.56 -44.39 -2.51
C SER A 345 19.50 -45.45 -1.90
N LYS A 346 18.96 -46.58 -1.44
CA LYS A 346 19.76 -47.67 -0.90
C LYS A 346 20.48 -48.46 -2.00
N GLU A 347 19.82 -48.71 -3.13
CA GLU A 347 20.37 -49.50 -4.25
C GLU A 347 21.33 -48.72 -5.15
N MET A 348 21.30 -47.38 -5.14
CA MET A 348 22.25 -46.52 -5.87
C MET A 348 23.72 -46.88 -5.61
N VAL A 349 24.06 -47.30 -4.39
CA VAL A 349 25.44 -47.61 -3.98
C VAL A 349 25.99 -48.85 -4.71
N SER A 350 25.13 -49.77 -5.13
CA SER A 350 25.52 -50.98 -5.86
C SER A 350 25.43 -50.85 -7.39
N LEU A 351 24.55 -49.98 -7.89
CA LEU A 351 24.17 -49.97 -9.31
C LEU A 351 24.73 -48.77 -10.09
N ILE A 352 25.06 -47.68 -9.40
CA ILE A 352 25.54 -46.44 -10.05
C ILE A 352 27.05 -46.27 -9.81
N PRO A 353 27.84 -45.95 -10.85
CA PRO A 353 29.25 -45.61 -10.72
C PRO A 353 29.48 -44.50 -9.68
N VAL A 354 30.54 -44.62 -8.87
CA VAL A 354 30.84 -43.68 -7.77
C VAL A 354 30.79 -42.22 -8.20
N MET A 355 31.28 -41.92 -9.40
CA MET A 355 31.35 -40.56 -9.96
C MET A 355 29.98 -39.94 -10.28
N GLN A 356 28.93 -40.75 -10.48
CA GLN A 356 27.57 -40.30 -10.84
C GLN A 356 26.58 -40.35 -9.66
N ARG A 357 27.01 -40.85 -8.49
CA ARG A 357 26.09 -41.05 -7.35
C ARG A 357 25.54 -39.75 -6.77
N LEU A 358 26.34 -38.69 -6.77
CA LEU A 358 25.89 -37.37 -6.29
C LEU A 358 24.79 -36.82 -7.20
N GLU A 359 25.04 -36.85 -8.50
CA GLU A 359 24.10 -36.43 -9.54
C GLU A 359 22.80 -37.25 -9.49
N ALA A 360 22.91 -38.58 -9.39
CA ALA A 360 21.75 -39.46 -9.21
C ALA A 360 20.93 -39.13 -7.96
N LYS A 361 21.57 -38.75 -6.84
CA LYS A 361 20.87 -38.32 -5.62
C LYS A 361 20.14 -36.99 -5.79
N LEU A 362 20.76 -36.03 -6.50
CA LEU A 362 20.14 -34.74 -6.81
C LEU A 362 18.94 -34.92 -7.74
N ILE A 363 19.07 -35.73 -8.80
CA ILE A 363 17.98 -36.10 -9.71
C ILE A 363 16.83 -36.76 -8.94
N LEU A 364 17.12 -37.70 -8.04
CA LEU A 364 16.08 -38.39 -7.27
C LEU A 364 15.27 -37.43 -6.37
N LYS A 365 15.95 -36.48 -5.71
CA LYS A 365 15.28 -35.43 -4.90
C LYS A 365 14.41 -34.53 -5.78
N ALA A 366 14.95 -34.07 -6.90
CA ALA A 366 14.23 -33.22 -7.83
C ALA A 366 12.99 -33.92 -8.39
N LEU A 367 13.16 -35.18 -8.84
CA LEU A 367 12.06 -36.02 -9.31
C LEU A 367 10.97 -36.14 -8.24
N PHE A 368 11.32 -36.33 -6.97
CA PHE A 368 10.34 -36.42 -5.89
C PHE A 368 9.54 -35.12 -5.72
N VAL A 369 10.23 -33.97 -5.63
CA VAL A 369 9.58 -32.67 -5.44
C VAL A 369 8.71 -32.31 -6.64
N LEU A 370 9.22 -32.52 -7.86
CA LEU A 370 8.48 -32.23 -9.09
C LEU A 370 7.31 -33.19 -9.28
N SER A 371 7.39 -34.44 -8.81
CA SER A 371 6.26 -35.39 -8.88
C SER A 371 5.04 -34.98 -8.05
N MET A 372 5.17 -34.00 -7.15
CA MET A 372 4.06 -33.53 -6.32
C MET A 372 2.98 -32.80 -7.14
N ASP A 373 3.34 -32.21 -8.28
CA ASP A 373 2.41 -31.51 -9.18
C ASP A 373 1.52 -32.47 -9.99
N GLY A 374 2.01 -33.69 -10.28
CA GLY A 374 1.30 -34.79 -10.94
C GLY A 374 1.50 -34.97 -12.43
N ASP A 375 2.06 -33.98 -13.11
CA ASP A 375 2.26 -34.05 -14.56
C ASP A 375 3.54 -34.84 -14.88
N GLY A 376 4.37 -35.07 -13.87
CA GLY A 376 5.70 -35.63 -14.05
C GLY A 376 6.62 -34.64 -14.73
N THR A 377 7.88 -35.02 -14.88
CA THR A 377 8.91 -34.09 -15.33
C THR A 377 9.82 -34.72 -16.37
N THR A 378 10.29 -33.90 -17.30
CA THR A 378 11.22 -34.33 -18.35
C THR A 378 12.66 -34.31 -17.83
N PRO A 379 13.59 -35.08 -18.46
CA PRO A 379 15.01 -34.99 -18.15
C PRO A 379 15.57 -33.57 -18.28
N ALA A 380 15.10 -32.80 -19.27
CA ALA A 380 15.52 -31.43 -19.51
C ALA A 380 15.06 -30.48 -18.40
N GLU A 381 13.84 -30.64 -17.89
CA GLU A 381 13.32 -29.88 -16.75
C GLU A 381 14.09 -30.17 -15.46
N ILE A 382 14.39 -31.45 -15.18
CA ILE A 382 15.23 -31.83 -14.03
C ILE A 382 16.63 -31.23 -14.16
N ALA A 383 17.24 -31.32 -15.35
CA ALA A 383 18.56 -30.76 -15.60
C ALA A 383 18.58 -29.24 -15.35
N ALA A 384 17.56 -28.53 -15.82
CA ALA A 384 17.42 -27.09 -15.58
C ALA A 384 17.19 -26.78 -14.09
N ALA A 385 16.27 -27.48 -13.42
CA ALA A 385 15.92 -27.24 -12.01
C ALA A 385 17.04 -27.56 -11.02
N MET A 386 17.96 -28.48 -11.41
CA MET A 386 19.10 -28.90 -10.60
C MET A 386 20.45 -28.35 -11.07
N LEU A 387 20.45 -27.50 -12.11
CA LEU A 387 21.65 -26.96 -12.73
C LEU A 387 22.67 -28.03 -13.15
N ILE A 388 22.18 -29.13 -13.73
CA ILE A 388 23.02 -30.22 -14.25
C ILE A 388 23.32 -29.94 -15.73
N PHE A 389 24.56 -29.55 -16.04
CA PHE A 389 25.00 -29.25 -17.40
C PHE A 389 26.48 -29.63 -17.62
N ASP A 390 26.84 -29.81 -18.90
CA ASP A 390 28.20 -30.08 -19.37
C ASP A 390 28.64 -28.86 -20.18
N GLU A 391 29.71 -28.20 -19.71
CA GLU A 391 30.23 -26.97 -20.31
C GLU A 391 30.69 -27.14 -21.78
N ALA A 392 30.98 -28.37 -22.22
CA ALA A 392 31.42 -28.66 -23.57
C ALA A 392 30.28 -29.08 -24.51
N ASP A 393 29.19 -29.62 -23.98
CA ASP A 393 28.04 -30.10 -24.77
C ASP A 393 26.72 -30.08 -23.96
N PRO A 394 25.88 -29.04 -24.12
CA PRO A 394 24.61 -28.91 -23.41
C PRO A 394 23.67 -30.12 -23.56
N THR A 395 23.74 -30.86 -24.68
CA THR A 395 22.85 -31.98 -24.97
C THR A 395 23.21 -33.26 -24.20
N LYS A 396 24.45 -33.39 -23.73
CA LYS A 396 24.90 -34.58 -22.99
C LYS A 396 24.29 -34.69 -21.61
N SER A 397 23.97 -33.56 -20.97
CA SER A 397 23.46 -33.55 -19.61
C SER A 397 22.02 -34.03 -19.53
N GLU A 398 21.19 -33.60 -20.49
CA GLU A 398 19.84 -34.13 -20.65
C GLU A 398 19.86 -35.64 -20.90
N THR A 399 20.76 -36.10 -21.78
CA THR A 399 20.94 -37.53 -22.06
C THR A 399 21.37 -38.31 -20.81
N GLY A 400 22.32 -37.78 -20.03
CA GLY A 400 22.78 -38.40 -18.79
C GLY A 400 21.69 -38.48 -17.71
N VAL A 401 20.88 -37.42 -17.55
CA VAL A 401 19.72 -37.42 -16.65
C VAL A 401 18.70 -38.47 -17.12
N ALA A 402 18.42 -38.56 -18.43
CA ALA A 402 17.51 -39.54 -18.99
C ALA A 402 17.98 -40.99 -18.74
N GLU A 403 19.27 -41.28 -18.95
CA GLU A 403 19.85 -42.61 -18.68
C GLU A 403 19.70 -43.03 -17.21
N LEU A 404 19.90 -42.08 -16.27
CA LEU A 404 19.73 -42.34 -14.84
C LEU A 404 18.26 -42.57 -14.46
N LEU A 405 17.33 -41.78 -15.01
CA LEU A 405 15.90 -41.96 -14.81
C LEU A 405 15.40 -43.29 -15.37
N GLU A 406 15.83 -43.67 -16.58
CA GLU A 406 15.52 -44.98 -17.17
C GLU A 406 16.11 -46.12 -16.33
N THR A 407 17.29 -45.93 -15.73
CA THR A 407 17.85 -46.88 -14.78
C THR A 407 16.94 -47.04 -13.56
N PHE A 408 16.45 -45.94 -12.96
CA PHE A 408 15.50 -46.00 -11.84
C PHE A 408 14.21 -46.73 -12.22
N VAL A 409 13.61 -46.40 -13.36
CA VAL A 409 12.38 -47.05 -13.87
C VAL A 409 12.62 -48.54 -14.14
N SER A 410 13.78 -48.94 -14.67
CA SER A 410 14.08 -50.34 -14.94
C SER A 410 14.16 -51.20 -13.67
N ILE A 411 14.55 -50.60 -12.55
CA ILE A 411 14.69 -51.29 -11.25
C ILE A 411 13.33 -51.29 -10.52
N PHE A 412 12.59 -50.19 -10.61
CA PHE A 412 11.30 -50.00 -9.91
C PHE A 412 10.15 -49.68 -10.89
N PRO A 413 9.86 -50.56 -11.88
CA PRO A 413 8.91 -50.26 -12.95
C PRO A 413 7.47 -50.13 -12.46
N ASP A 414 7.15 -50.78 -11.33
CA ASP A 414 5.82 -50.73 -10.74
C ASP A 414 5.62 -49.54 -9.79
N GLN A 415 6.67 -48.77 -9.48
CA GLN A 415 6.65 -47.68 -8.49
C GLN A 415 6.96 -46.29 -9.08
N LEU A 416 7.58 -46.24 -10.26
CA LEU A 416 7.81 -45.02 -11.03
C LEU A 416 6.99 -45.03 -12.33
N HIS A 417 6.40 -43.90 -12.68
CA HIS A 417 5.77 -43.72 -13.98
C HIS A 417 6.77 -43.24 -15.01
N ARG A 418 6.63 -43.80 -16.21
CA ARG A 418 7.21 -43.32 -17.46
C ARG A 418 6.07 -43.14 -18.45
N LYS A 419 5.75 -41.90 -18.80
CA LYS A 419 4.69 -41.55 -19.75
C LYS A 419 5.29 -40.83 -20.95
N GLU A 420 4.78 -41.12 -22.14
CA GLU A 420 5.16 -40.40 -23.37
C GLU A 420 3.99 -39.46 -23.71
N GLU A 421 4.26 -38.15 -23.72
CA GLU A 421 3.27 -37.09 -23.88
C GLU A 421 3.86 -35.99 -24.78
N ASN A 422 3.15 -35.54 -25.82
CA ASN A 422 3.67 -34.63 -26.86
C ASN A 422 5.02 -35.01 -27.52
N GLY A 423 5.40 -36.29 -27.51
CA GLY A 423 6.71 -36.75 -28.03
C GLY A 423 7.87 -36.57 -27.05
N GLU A 424 7.60 -36.16 -25.82
CA GLU A 424 8.56 -36.10 -24.71
C GLU A 424 8.29 -37.20 -23.68
N ILE A 425 9.33 -37.68 -23.01
CA ILE A 425 9.21 -38.71 -21.96
C ILE A 425 9.21 -38.01 -20.60
N ARG A 426 8.14 -38.23 -19.83
CA ARG A 426 7.96 -37.72 -18.48
C ARG A 426 8.06 -38.81 -17.43
N PHE A 427 8.72 -38.48 -16.33
CA PHE A 427 8.98 -39.36 -15.20
C PHE A 427 8.31 -38.83 -13.93
N SER A 428 7.73 -39.71 -13.11
CA SER A 428 7.21 -39.33 -11.78
C SER A 428 7.16 -40.48 -10.79
N PHE A 429 7.09 -40.16 -9.50
CA PHE A 429 6.74 -41.11 -8.45
C PHE A 429 5.24 -41.42 -8.46
N LYS A 430 4.89 -42.67 -8.11
CA LYS A 430 3.52 -43.01 -7.74
C LYS A 430 3.13 -42.35 -6.42
N VAL A 431 2.08 -41.55 -6.46
CA VAL A 431 1.45 -40.95 -5.27
C VAL A 431 0.05 -41.53 -5.16
N ALA A 432 -0.26 -42.12 -4.00
CA ALA A 432 -1.47 -42.90 -3.82
C ALA A 432 -2.75 -42.08 -4.09
N GLY A 433 -3.64 -42.64 -4.92
CA GLY A 433 -4.96 -42.08 -5.26
C GLY A 433 -5.02 -41.14 -6.47
N LYS A 434 -3.89 -40.60 -6.97
CA LYS A 434 -3.89 -39.65 -8.12
C LYS A 434 -4.14 -40.32 -9.47
N ASP A 435 -3.70 -41.57 -9.64
CA ASP A 435 -3.96 -42.37 -10.85
C ASP A 435 -5.45 -42.70 -11.02
N ASP A 436 -6.17 -42.90 -9.91
CA ASP A 436 -7.61 -43.16 -9.92
C ASP A 436 -8.39 -41.92 -10.40
N LEU A 437 -7.97 -40.72 -9.99
CA LEU A 437 -8.54 -39.46 -10.47
C LEU A 437 -8.25 -39.22 -11.95
N LEU A 438 -7.01 -39.42 -12.42
CA LEU A 438 -6.65 -39.24 -13.83
C LEU A 438 -7.41 -40.21 -14.74
N SER A 439 -7.61 -41.46 -14.29
CA SER A 439 -8.43 -42.44 -15.00
C SER A 439 -9.90 -42.00 -15.04
N ALA A 440 -10.46 -41.54 -13.92
CA ALA A 440 -11.83 -41.05 -13.86
C ALA A 440 -12.06 -39.80 -14.73
N LEU A 441 -11.11 -38.86 -14.75
CA LEU A 441 -11.15 -37.69 -15.62
C LEU A 441 -11.07 -38.09 -17.08
N SER A 442 -10.19 -39.01 -17.45
CA SER A 442 -10.05 -39.47 -18.84
C SER A 442 -11.33 -40.10 -19.38
N GLU A 443 -12.07 -40.85 -18.55
CA GLU A 443 -13.36 -41.43 -18.93
C GLU A 443 -14.48 -40.37 -19.02
N ALA A 444 -14.42 -39.33 -18.17
CA ALA A 444 -15.41 -38.27 -18.13
C ALA A 444 -15.22 -37.19 -19.23
N VAL A 445 -13.98 -36.93 -19.68
CA VAL A 445 -13.65 -35.90 -20.68
C VAL A 445 -14.39 -36.08 -21.99
N GLU A 446 -14.61 -37.33 -22.43
CA GLU A 446 -15.32 -37.63 -23.67
C GLU A 446 -16.78 -37.13 -23.66
N ARG A 447 -17.35 -36.83 -22.47
CA ARG A 447 -18.72 -36.34 -22.31
C ARG A 447 -18.82 -34.82 -22.33
N VAL A 448 -17.70 -34.09 -22.35
CA VAL A 448 -17.66 -32.62 -22.30
C VAL A 448 -17.67 -32.03 -23.71
N PRO A 449 -18.62 -31.14 -24.06
CA PRO A 449 -18.68 -30.55 -25.41
C PRO A 449 -17.54 -29.56 -25.68
N ASP A 450 -17.13 -29.43 -26.95
CA ASP A 450 -16.06 -28.50 -27.38
C ASP A 450 -16.42 -27.02 -27.15
N SER A 451 -17.71 -26.68 -27.13
CA SER A 451 -18.21 -25.32 -26.90
C SER A 451 -17.84 -24.74 -25.52
N VAL A 452 -17.38 -25.57 -24.59
CA VAL A 452 -16.89 -25.14 -23.27
C VAL A 452 -15.51 -24.47 -23.38
N VAL A 453 -14.69 -24.87 -24.36
CA VAL A 453 -13.29 -24.46 -24.45
C VAL A 453 -13.12 -22.93 -24.58
N PRO A 454 -13.85 -22.22 -25.48
CA PRO A 454 -13.77 -20.77 -25.57
C PRO A 454 -14.22 -20.07 -24.28
N ARG A 455 -15.20 -20.64 -23.55
CA ARG A 455 -15.70 -20.06 -22.30
C ARG A 455 -14.64 -20.08 -21.20
N ILE A 456 -13.90 -21.18 -21.09
CA ILE A 456 -12.81 -21.30 -20.11
C ILE A 456 -11.65 -20.36 -20.48
N LEU A 457 -11.29 -20.23 -21.75
CA LEU A 457 -10.22 -19.32 -22.19
C LEU A 457 -10.57 -17.85 -21.94
N SER A 458 -11.82 -17.45 -22.19
CA SER A 458 -12.30 -16.10 -21.87
C SER A 458 -12.31 -15.85 -20.36
N LYS A 459 -12.72 -16.84 -19.55
CA LYS A 459 -12.68 -16.75 -18.08
C LYS A 459 -11.26 -16.54 -17.56
N VAL A 460 -10.28 -17.27 -18.08
CA VAL A 460 -8.87 -17.11 -17.67
C VAL A 460 -8.33 -15.72 -17.99
N ALA A 461 -8.77 -15.12 -19.10
CA ALA A 461 -8.45 -13.72 -19.40
C ALA A 461 -9.13 -12.74 -18.43
N ASN A 462 -10.38 -12.98 -18.01
CA ASN A 462 -11.06 -12.17 -16.98
C ASN A 462 -10.31 -12.22 -15.64
N ASP A 463 -9.79 -13.39 -15.27
CA ASP A 463 -9.05 -13.57 -14.01
C ASP A 463 -7.67 -12.89 -14.06
N ARG A 464 -7.10 -12.68 -15.26
CA ARG A 464 -5.75 -12.10 -15.46
C ARG A 464 -5.76 -10.59 -15.68
N PHE A 465 -6.67 -10.06 -16.49
CA PHE A 465 -6.62 -8.66 -16.93
C PHE A 465 -7.81 -7.87 -16.39
N SER A 466 -7.52 -6.78 -15.67
CA SER A 466 -8.55 -5.97 -15.00
C SER A 466 -9.53 -5.28 -15.97
N ASP A 467 -9.08 -4.99 -17.20
CA ASP A 467 -9.84 -4.34 -18.27
C ASP A 467 -10.49 -5.35 -19.24
N TRP A 468 -10.40 -6.65 -18.95
CA TRP A 468 -11.07 -7.73 -19.65
C TRP A 468 -12.24 -8.24 -18.81
N GLN A 469 -13.43 -7.62 -18.94
CA GLN A 469 -14.62 -7.94 -18.14
C GLN A 469 -15.75 -8.49 -19.01
N MET A 470 -15.55 -9.70 -19.52
CA MET A 470 -16.49 -10.39 -20.40
C MET A 470 -17.41 -11.32 -19.61
N VAL A 471 -18.70 -10.95 -19.48
CA VAL A 471 -19.70 -11.82 -18.82
C VAL A 471 -20.32 -12.76 -19.84
N LEU A 472 -19.90 -14.03 -19.84
CA LEU A 472 -20.48 -15.09 -20.67
C LEU A 472 -21.73 -15.70 -19.99
N SER A 473 -22.83 -14.93 -19.93
CA SER A 473 -24.14 -15.41 -19.50
C SER A 473 -24.60 -16.58 -20.38
N GLY A 474 -25.22 -17.62 -19.80
CA GLY A 474 -25.64 -18.84 -20.51
C GLY A 474 -26.83 -18.70 -21.47
N GLY A 475 -27.01 -17.53 -22.11
CA GLY A 475 -27.99 -17.32 -23.16
C GLY A 475 -27.29 -17.00 -24.48
N ASP A 476 -27.64 -17.71 -25.56
CA ASP A 476 -27.04 -17.64 -26.90
C ASP A 476 -27.14 -16.27 -27.61
N ASP A 477 -27.59 -15.18 -26.96
CA ASP A 477 -27.91 -13.90 -27.59
C ASP A 477 -27.37 -12.64 -26.87
N GLU A 478 -26.64 -12.75 -25.75
CA GLU A 478 -26.05 -11.56 -25.10
C GLU A 478 -24.61 -11.27 -25.60
N GLN A 479 -24.51 -10.14 -26.31
CA GLN A 479 -23.28 -9.63 -26.93
C GLN A 479 -22.19 -9.40 -25.87
N THR A 480 -21.08 -10.14 -25.95
CA THR A 480 -19.98 -10.03 -24.98
C THR A 480 -18.91 -9.04 -25.47
N ARG A 481 -18.83 -7.86 -24.84
CA ARG A 481 -17.87 -6.79 -25.16
C ARG A 481 -17.25 -6.23 -23.88
N THR A 482 -16.02 -5.74 -23.97
CA THR A 482 -15.34 -5.01 -22.89
C THR A 482 -14.66 -3.76 -23.45
N ASP A 483 -14.65 -2.69 -22.67
CA ASP A 483 -13.97 -1.44 -23.03
C ASP A 483 -12.56 -1.44 -22.45
N CYS A 484 -11.59 -0.96 -23.24
CA CYS A 484 -10.18 -0.90 -22.85
C CYS A 484 -9.55 0.44 -23.26
N HIS A 485 -8.39 0.76 -22.71
CA HIS A 485 -7.66 1.98 -23.06
C HIS A 485 -6.23 1.63 -23.48
N ALA A 486 -5.87 1.95 -24.73
CA ALA A 486 -4.52 1.76 -25.24
C ALA A 486 -3.76 3.09 -25.11
N ILE A 487 -2.66 3.09 -24.36
CA ILE A 487 -1.82 4.28 -24.19
C ILE A 487 -0.70 4.25 -25.22
N TRP A 488 -0.65 5.25 -26.08
CA TRP A 488 0.42 5.40 -27.09
C TRP A 488 0.89 6.86 -27.13
N ARG A 489 2.21 7.08 -26.98
CA ARG A 489 2.82 8.42 -26.87
C ARG A 489 2.16 9.33 -25.82
N GLY A 490 1.67 8.73 -24.73
CA GLY A 490 0.93 9.41 -23.65
C GLY A 490 -0.50 9.84 -24.01
N GLY A 491 -1.01 9.52 -25.21
CA GLY A 491 -2.42 9.66 -25.56
C GLY A 491 -3.21 8.40 -25.18
N GLN A 492 -4.40 8.57 -24.59
CA GLN A 492 -5.28 7.48 -24.21
C GLN A 492 -6.33 7.21 -25.30
N ARG A 493 -6.12 6.16 -26.10
CA ARG A 493 -7.05 5.74 -27.16
C ARG A 493 -8.13 4.83 -26.59
N LYS A 494 -9.39 5.16 -26.84
CA LYS A 494 -10.54 4.37 -26.37
C LYS A 494 -10.78 3.20 -27.29
N GLY A 495 -10.57 2.00 -26.77
CA GLY A 495 -10.74 0.74 -27.48
C GLY A 495 -11.93 -0.06 -26.98
N ARG A 496 -12.45 -0.94 -27.83
CA ARG A 496 -13.43 -1.96 -27.45
C ARG A 496 -13.02 -3.30 -28.01
N ILE A 497 -13.08 -4.33 -27.16
CA ILE A 497 -12.80 -5.71 -27.54
C ILE A 497 -14.11 -6.49 -27.54
N SER A 498 -14.39 -7.17 -28.64
CA SER A 498 -15.59 -8.01 -28.81
C SER A 498 -15.18 -9.46 -28.99
N TRP A 499 -15.78 -10.36 -28.21
CA TRP A 499 -15.53 -11.79 -28.30
C TRP A 499 -16.43 -12.42 -29.37
N ASN A 500 -15.86 -12.75 -30.52
CA ASN A 500 -16.53 -13.33 -31.69
C ASN A 500 -16.11 -14.78 -31.95
N TRP A 501 -15.89 -15.57 -30.90
CA TRP A 501 -15.47 -16.95 -31.04
C TRP A 501 -16.68 -17.86 -31.35
N GLY A 502 -16.78 -18.34 -32.59
CA GLY A 502 -17.82 -19.29 -33.01
C GLY A 502 -19.14 -18.69 -33.48
N THR A 503 -19.21 -17.37 -33.68
CA THR A 503 -20.40 -16.64 -34.15
C THR A 503 -20.18 -16.04 -35.54
N GLU A 504 -21.12 -16.28 -36.48
CA GLU A 504 -21.05 -15.74 -37.85
C GLU A 504 -21.52 -14.28 -37.96
N ASN A 505 -22.13 -13.71 -36.91
CA ASN A 505 -22.67 -12.35 -36.96
C ASN A 505 -21.60 -11.30 -36.63
N LEU A 506 -21.32 -10.43 -37.59
CA LEU A 506 -20.51 -9.23 -37.38
C LEU A 506 -21.30 -8.22 -36.53
N PHE A 507 -20.69 -7.77 -35.44
CA PHE A 507 -21.28 -6.81 -34.50
C PHE A 507 -21.55 -5.44 -35.16
N SER A 508 -22.60 -4.75 -34.72
CA SER A 508 -22.84 -3.35 -35.09
C SER A 508 -21.83 -2.41 -34.41
N THR A 509 -21.30 -1.47 -35.19
CA THR A 509 -20.35 -0.44 -34.76
C THR A 509 -20.96 0.50 -33.73
N SER A 510 -20.14 0.99 -32.80
CA SER A 510 -20.48 2.10 -31.93
C SER A 510 -19.75 3.37 -32.35
N ASP A 511 -20.48 4.46 -32.50
CA ASP A 511 -19.89 5.78 -32.81
C ASP A 511 -18.99 6.25 -31.66
N GLY A 512 -17.80 6.76 -31.98
CA GLY A 512 -16.91 7.43 -31.03
C GLY A 512 -15.78 6.60 -30.40
N LEU A 513 -15.50 5.39 -30.88
CA LEU A 513 -14.31 4.62 -30.49
C LEU A 513 -13.11 4.90 -31.41
N ASP A 514 -11.90 4.87 -30.83
CA ASP A 514 -10.63 4.99 -31.56
C ASP A 514 -10.11 3.62 -32.01
N LEU A 515 -10.61 2.54 -31.43
CA LEU A 515 -10.18 1.19 -31.76
C LEU A 515 -11.27 0.16 -31.51
N GLU A 516 -11.52 -0.70 -32.49
CA GLU A 516 -12.38 -1.87 -32.32
C GLU A 516 -11.60 -3.14 -32.64
N VAL A 517 -11.50 -4.06 -31.66
CA VAL A 517 -10.83 -5.35 -31.81
C VAL A 517 -11.83 -6.49 -31.71
N PHE A 518 -11.78 -7.42 -32.65
CA PHE A 518 -12.62 -8.61 -32.68
C PHE A 518 -11.78 -9.86 -32.50
N VAL A 519 -12.04 -10.59 -31.42
CA VAL A 519 -11.38 -11.89 -31.16
C VAL A 519 -12.16 -12.97 -31.87
N VAL A 520 -11.55 -13.63 -32.86
CA VAL A 520 -12.24 -14.60 -33.74
C VAL A 520 -11.79 -16.04 -33.48
N ASP A 521 -12.54 -17.01 -34.03
CA ASP A 521 -12.15 -18.41 -34.00
C ASP A 521 -10.86 -18.65 -34.82
N PRO A 522 -9.89 -19.47 -34.33
CA PRO A 522 -8.64 -19.80 -35.03
C PRO A 522 -8.82 -20.36 -36.45
N GLU A 523 -9.94 -21.01 -36.74
CA GLU A 523 -10.22 -21.58 -38.06
C GLU A 523 -10.81 -20.56 -39.05
N THR A 524 -11.16 -19.35 -38.58
CA THR A 524 -11.77 -18.32 -39.43
C THR A 524 -10.77 -17.82 -40.48
N ASP A 525 -11.20 -17.74 -41.74
CA ASP A 525 -10.36 -17.24 -42.85
C ASP A 525 -10.35 -15.69 -42.83
N PRO A 526 -9.17 -15.05 -42.69
CA PRO A 526 -9.06 -13.59 -42.70
C PRO A 526 -9.57 -12.93 -44.00
N SER A 527 -9.65 -13.69 -45.10
CA SER A 527 -10.10 -13.19 -46.41
C SER A 527 -11.62 -13.02 -46.55
N GLU A 528 -12.40 -13.50 -45.58
CA GLU A 528 -13.87 -13.40 -45.59
C GLU A 528 -14.39 -12.05 -45.03
N PHE A 529 -13.52 -11.21 -44.47
CA PHE A 529 -13.91 -9.94 -43.85
C PHE A 529 -13.74 -8.75 -44.81
N SER A 530 -14.75 -7.87 -44.90
CA SER A 530 -14.65 -6.61 -45.65
C SER A 530 -14.08 -5.49 -44.78
N PHE A 531 -12.99 -4.87 -45.23
CA PHE A 531 -12.25 -3.83 -44.51
C PHE A 531 -12.85 -2.43 -44.74
N THR A 532 -13.40 -1.83 -43.69
CA THR A 532 -13.70 -0.39 -43.65
C THR A 532 -13.54 0.12 -42.21
N GLY A 533 -12.61 1.07 -41.98
CA GLY A 533 -12.36 1.73 -40.69
C GLY A 533 -11.24 1.12 -39.84
N GLU A 534 -10.98 1.69 -38.66
CA GLU A 534 -9.95 1.28 -37.69
C GLU A 534 -10.35 0.01 -36.90
N LYS A 535 -10.60 -1.07 -37.64
CA LYS A 535 -11.04 -2.37 -37.10
C LYS A 535 -9.94 -3.40 -37.19
N PHE A 536 -9.70 -4.09 -36.08
CA PHE A 536 -8.64 -5.06 -35.93
C PHE A 536 -9.24 -6.44 -35.61
N TRP A 537 -8.70 -7.48 -36.22
CA TRP A 537 -9.12 -8.86 -35.98
C TRP A 537 -8.00 -9.59 -35.25
N TRP A 538 -8.22 -9.91 -33.99
CA TRP A 538 -7.29 -10.71 -33.20
C TRP A 538 -7.59 -12.19 -33.45
N LYS A 539 -6.71 -12.84 -34.21
CA LYS A 539 -6.80 -14.26 -34.53
C LYS A 539 -5.91 -15.08 -33.61
N PRO A 540 -6.49 -15.90 -32.73
CA PRO A 540 -5.75 -16.80 -31.86
C PRO A 540 -5.20 -17.99 -32.65
N SER A 541 -4.15 -18.62 -32.13
CA SER A 541 -3.55 -19.81 -32.73
C SER A 541 -4.42 -21.06 -32.53
N LYS A 542 -4.20 -22.07 -33.38
CA LYS A 542 -4.95 -23.34 -33.30
C LYS A 542 -4.59 -24.10 -32.02
N LEU A 543 -5.61 -24.57 -31.31
CA LEU A 543 -5.45 -25.45 -30.15
C LEU A 543 -5.06 -26.87 -30.61
N THR A 544 -4.13 -27.49 -29.90
CA THR A 544 -3.83 -28.91 -30.07
C THR A 544 -4.90 -29.77 -29.39
N LYS A 545 -4.94 -31.07 -29.71
CA LYS A 545 -5.87 -32.01 -29.06
C LYS A 545 -5.64 -32.10 -27.55
N GLU A 546 -4.38 -32.12 -27.13
CA GLU A 546 -4.02 -32.23 -25.71
C GLU A 546 -4.38 -30.97 -24.92
N GLU A 547 -4.20 -29.79 -25.51
CA GLU A 547 -4.63 -28.52 -24.90
C GLU A 547 -6.15 -28.46 -24.74
N THR A 548 -6.88 -28.92 -25.76
CA THR A 548 -8.34 -29.03 -25.73
C THR A 548 -8.81 -29.98 -24.63
N GLU A 549 -8.16 -31.15 -24.49
CA GLU A 549 -8.46 -32.10 -23.41
C GLU A 549 -8.13 -31.52 -22.03
N THR A 550 -7.01 -30.81 -21.90
CA THR A 550 -6.59 -30.14 -20.65
C THR A 550 -7.65 -29.14 -20.17
N ILE A 551 -8.18 -28.33 -21.08
CA ILE A 551 -9.26 -27.37 -20.80
C ILE A 551 -10.56 -28.09 -20.38
N ARG A 552 -10.90 -29.21 -21.02
CA ARG A 552 -12.08 -30.01 -20.64
C ARG A 552 -11.92 -30.74 -19.31
N ARG A 553 -10.72 -31.26 -19.00
CA ARG A 553 -10.40 -31.86 -17.69
C ARG A 553 -10.56 -30.83 -16.59
N TYR A 554 -10.06 -29.61 -16.81
CA TYR A 554 -10.29 -28.52 -15.89
C TYR A 554 -11.77 -28.23 -15.71
N TYR A 555 -12.55 -28.13 -16.79
CA TYR A 555 -13.99 -27.94 -16.68
C TYR A 555 -14.68 -29.01 -15.83
N LEU A 556 -14.32 -30.30 -15.98
CA LEU A 556 -14.86 -31.39 -15.16
C LEU A 556 -14.48 -31.27 -13.70
N LEU A 557 -13.22 -30.91 -13.42
CA LEU A 557 -12.78 -30.63 -12.05
C LEU A 557 -13.60 -29.49 -11.44
N LEU A 558 -14.02 -28.51 -12.24
CA LEU A 558 -14.86 -27.40 -11.79
C LEU A 558 -16.35 -27.74 -11.66
N ASN A 559 -16.88 -28.69 -12.44
CA ASN A 559 -18.33 -28.86 -12.62
C ASN A 559 -18.90 -30.23 -12.25
N ASP A 560 -18.09 -31.29 -12.14
CA ASP A 560 -18.60 -32.64 -11.91
C ASP A 560 -18.67 -32.97 -10.40
N GLU A 561 -19.88 -32.93 -9.84
CA GLU A 561 -20.13 -33.22 -8.41
C GLU A 561 -19.72 -34.64 -8.00
N GLN A 562 -19.80 -35.62 -8.90
CA GLN A 562 -19.44 -37.00 -8.58
C GLN A 562 -17.93 -37.13 -8.40
N ILE A 563 -17.17 -36.57 -9.35
CA ILE A 563 -15.71 -36.50 -9.26
C ILE A 563 -15.31 -35.73 -7.98
N LYS A 564 -15.91 -34.56 -7.75
CA LYS A 564 -15.72 -33.73 -6.52
C LYS A 564 -15.92 -34.47 -5.22
N SER A 565 -17.01 -35.22 -5.10
CA SER A 565 -17.32 -35.98 -3.88
C SER A 565 -16.38 -37.15 -3.64
N GLN A 566 -15.86 -37.76 -4.71
CA GLN A 566 -15.04 -38.98 -4.64
C GLN A 566 -13.55 -38.70 -4.41
N PHE A 567 -13.03 -37.58 -4.92
CA PHE A 567 -11.59 -37.28 -4.94
C PHE A 567 -11.25 -35.92 -4.30
N SER A 568 -12.02 -35.49 -3.30
CA SER A 568 -12.05 -34.13 -2.73
C SER A 568 -10.68 -33.48 -2.47
N ASP A 569 -9.70 -34.22 -1.95
CA ASP A 569 -8.37 -33.66 -1.62
C ASP A 569 -7.43 -33.60 -2.84
N GLN A 570 -7.65 -34.44 -3.85
CA GLN A 570 -6.82 -34.55 -5.06
C GLN A 570 -7.24 -33.60 -6.18
N ILE A 571 -8.53 -33.26 -6.21
CA ILE A 571 -9.11 -32.32 -7.19
C ILE A 571 -8.49 -30.94 -7.08
N ARG A 572 -8.10 -30.53 -5.88
CA ARG A 572 -7.43 -29.24 -5.66
C ARG A 572 -6.05 -29.19 -6.31
N ALA A 573 -5.26 -30.25 -6.14
CA ALA A 573 -3.94 -30.35 -6.75
C ALA A 573 -4.06 -30.43 -8.29
N ALA A 574 -4.94 -31.30 -8.80
CA ALA A 574 -5.19 -31.43 -10.23
C ALA A 574 -5.77 -30.14 -10.84
N GLY A 575 -6.73 -29.50 -10.16
CA GLY A 575 -7.33 -28.23 -10.56
C GLY A 575 -6.31 -27.10 -10.64
N HIS A 576 -5.39 -27.03 -9.66
CA HIS A 576 -4.28 -26.08 -9.70
C HIS A 576 -3.36 -26.30 -10.90
N THR A 577 -2.92 -27.55 -11.13
CA THR A 577 -2.05 -27.91 -12.24
C THR A 577 -2.71 -27.59 -13.59
N HIS A 578 -3.97 -28.00 -13.77
CA HIS A 578 -4.72 -27.69 -14.99
C HIS A 578 -4.96 -26.19 -15.17
N SER A 579 -5.25 -25.43 -14.11
CA SER A 579 -5.38 -23.97 -14.19
C SER A 579 -4.09 -23.30 -14.67
N GLN A 580 -2.93 -23.69 -14.12
CA GLN A 580 -1.63 -23.16 -14.56
C GLN A 580 -1.33 -23.54 -16.02
N ASN A 581 -1.66 -24.76 -16.42
CA ASN A 581 -1.49 -25.20 -17.79
C ASN A 581 -2.40 -24.41 -18.74
N ILE A 582 -3.62 -24.07 -18.34
CA ILE A 582 -4.51 -23.24 -19.16
C ILE A 582 -3.99 -21.81 -19.32
N VAL A 583 -3.36 -21.22 -18.29
CA VAL A 583 -2.72 -19.90 -18.43
C VAL A 583 -1.62 -19.94 -19.50
N LYS A 584 -0.77 -20.98 -19.49
CA LYS A 584 0.27 -21.16 -20.53
C LYS A 584 -0.33 -21.39 -21.92
N ILE A 585 -1.41 -22.16 -22.00
CA ILE A 585 -2.15 -22.36 -23.26
C ILE A 585 -2.69 -21.02 -23.75
N TRP A 586 -3.26 -20.21 -22.87
CA TRP A 586 -3.79 -18.89 -23.21
C TRP A 586 -2.68 -17.97 -23.73
N GLU A 587 -1.54 -17.89 -23.05
CA GLU A 587 -0.38 -17.09 -23.48
C GLU A 587 0.10 -17.46 -24.87
N ARG A 588 0.26 -18.76 -25.13
CA ARG A 588 0.65 -19.26 -26.45
C ARG A 588 -0.39 -18.87 -27.50
N VAL A 589 -1.66 -19.17 -27.22
CA VAL A 589 -2.75 -19.09 -28.20
C VAL A 589 -3.13 -17.65 -28.53
N PHE A 590 -3.09 -16.74 -27.56
CA PHE A 590 -3.55 -15.36 -27.72
C PHE A 590 -2.42 -14.35 -27.86
N VAL A 591 -1.19 -14.66 -27.43
CA VAL A 591 -0.06 -13.72 -27.53
C VAL A 591 1.02 -14.30 -28.44
N THR A 592 1.75 -15.34 -28.00
CA THR A 592 2.97 -15.81 -28.69
C THR A 592 2.75 -16.23 -30.15
N ASP A 593 1.74 -17.05 -30.41
CA ASP A 593 1.45 -17.59 -31.74
C ASP A 593 0.28 -16.87 -32.43
N ALA A 594 -0.30 -15.85 -31.80
CA ALA A 594 -1.44 -15.12 -32.33
C ALA A 594 -1.03 -14.06 -33.35
N VAL A 595 -2.00 -13.60 -34.14
CA VAL A 595 -1.79 -12.53 -35.12
C VAL A 595 -2.98 -11.57 -35.09
N VAL A 596 -2.72 -10.27 -35.17
CA VAL A 596 -3.74 -9.25 -35.39
C VAL A 596 -3.75 -8.83 -36.85
N TYR A 597 -4.93 -8.74 -37.46
CA TYR A 597 -5.12 -8.36 -38.86
C TYR A 597 -5.82 -7.00 -38.99
N SER A 598 -5.32 -6.14 -39.89
CA SER A 598 -6.01 -4.93 -40.37
C SER A 598 -5.59 -4.62 -41.80
N ASP A 599 -6.51 -4.27 -42.69
CA ASP A 599 -6.26 -3.86 -44.09
C ASP A 599 -5.24 -4.75 -44.85
N ASN A 600 -5.38 -6.08 -44.78
CA ASN A 600 -4.45 -7.08 -45.33
C ASN A 600 -3.01 -7.07 -44.77
N THR A 601 -2.78 -6.42 -43.64
CA THR A 601 -1.50 -6.40 -42.92
C THR A 601 -1.59 -7.25 -41.66
N GLU A 602 -0.52 -8.00 -41.38
CA GLU A 602 -0.37 -8.84 -40.18
C GLU A 602 0.52 -8.14 -39.14
N TYR A 603 0.03 -8.06 -37.91
CA TYR A 603 0.76 -7.57 -36.74
C TYR A 603 0.99 -8.75 -35.79
N LYS A 604 2.26 -8.99 -35.45
CA LYS A 604 2.68 -10.07 -34.55
C LYS A 604 2.99 -9.50 -33.18
N PHE A 605 2.66 -10.27 -32.15
CA PHE A 605 2.99 -9.93 -30.77
C PHE A 605 4.48 -10.13 -30.51
N ASP A 606 5.01 -9.31 -29.60
CA ASP A 606 6.34 -9.49 -29.02
C ASP A 606 6.23 -10.25 -27.68
N ASP A 607 7.25 -11.04 -27.35
CA ASP A 607 7.31 -11.83 -26.11
C ASP A 607 7.34 -10.92 -24.86
N SER A 608 7.76 -9.66 -25.01
CA SER A 608 7.71 -8.65 -23.94
C SER A 608 6.28 -8.34 -23.46
N LEU A 609 5.26 -8.61 -24.28
CA LEU A 609 3.85 -8.36 -23.95
C LEU A 609 3.25 -9.40 -23.00
N LEU A 610 3.96 -10.50 -22.71
CA LEU A 610 3.51 -11.51 -21.75
C LEU A 610 3.45 -10.96 -20.31
N SER A 611 4.22 -9.91 -19.99
CA SER A 611 4.17 -9.25 -18.66
C SER A 611 3.15 -8.12 -18.56
N ALA A 612 2.33 -7.89 -19.59
CA ALA A 612 1.31 -6.85 -19.58
C ALA A 612 0.27 -7.08 -18.47
N ALA A 613 -0.09 -6.02 -17.76
CA ALA A 613 -1.09 -6.04 -16.69
C ALA A 613 -2.52 -5.82 -17.22
N THR A 614 -2.65 -5.24 -18.41
CA THR A 614 -3.93 -4.92 -19.06
C THR A 614 -3.92 -5.35 -20.52
N VAL A 615 -5.09 -5.59 -21.10
CA VAL A 615 -5.21 -5.88 -22.53
C VAL A 615 -4.99 -4.62 -23.37
N GLY A 616 -5.28 -3.44 -22.82
CA GLY A 616 -4.89 -2.16 -23.40
C GLY A 616 -3.39 -2.04 -23.70
N GLU A 617 -2.53 -2.53 -22.79
CA GLU A 617 -1.07 -2.58 -23.00
C GLU A 617 -0.67 -3.54 -24.13
N ILE A 618 -1.30 -4.72 -24.18
CA ILE A 618 -1.07 -5.71 -25.27
C ILE A 618 -1.43 -5.08 -26.62
N LEU A 619 -2.57 -4.39 -26.70
CA LEU A 619 -3.04 -3.74 -27.92
C LEU A 619 -2.16 -2.55 -28.31
N ALA A 620 -1.73 -1.74 -27.35
CA ALA A 620 -0.81 -0.63 -27.59
C ALA A 620 0.51 -1.13 -28.18
N GLY A 621 1.07 -2.22 -27.65
CA GLY A 621 2.31 -2.81 -28.14
C GLY A 621 2.18 -3.44 -29.52
N VAL A 622 1.15 -4.26 -29.77
CA VAL A 622 1.00 -4.96 -31.07
C VAL A 622 0.63 -4.00 -32.21
N LEU A 623 -0.09 -2.91 -31.91
CA LEU A 623 -0.55 -1.93 -32.90
C LEU A 623 0.35 -0.70 -33.03
N GLU A 624 1.41 -0.57 -32.22
CA GLU A 624 2.38 0.51 -32.29
C GLU A 624 2.89 0.77 -33.74
N PRO A 625 3.27 -0.24 -34.53
CA PRO A 625 3.73 -0.01 -35.91
C PRO A 625 2.66 0.64 -36.80
N ARG A 626 1.39 0.32 -36.57
CA ARG A 626 0.26 0.90 -37.33
C ARG A 626 0.02 2.35 -36.93
N PHE A 627 0.10 2.65 -35.64
CA PHE A 627 -0.05 4.02 -35.16
C PHE A 627 1.06 4.93 -35.67
N GLU A 628 2.30 4.45 -35.68
CA GLU A 628 3.46 5.17 -36.23
C GLU A 628 3.31 5.45 -37.73
N GLU A 629 2.77 4.51 -38.50
CA GLU A 629 2.52 4.69 -39.94
C GLU A 629 1.40 5.71 -40.21
N CYS A 630 0.28 5.62 -39.48
CA CYS A 630 -0.90 6.44 -39.76
C CYS A 630 -0.80 7.86 -39.20
N PHE A 631 -0.23 8.00 -38.01
CA PHE A 631 -0.33 9.22 -37.20
C PHE A 631 1.03 9.87 -36.98
N SER A 632 1.75 10.08 -38.09
CA SER A 632 3.07 10.73 -38.07
C SER A 632 3.08 12.15 -37.47
N GLY A 633 1.91 12.82 -37.42
CA GLY A 633 1.73 14.13 -36.79
C GLY A 633 1.29 14.08 -35.32
N HIS A 634 1.19 12.90 -34.70
CA HIS A 634 0.80 12.78 -33.30
C HIS A 634 1.95 13.21 -32.36
N PRO A 635 1.71 14.12 -31.40
CA PRO A 635 2.72 14.55 -30.45
C PRO A 635 3.18 13.42 -29.52
N GLU A 636 4.37 13.57 -28.95
CA GLU A 636 4.87 12.68 -27.89
C GLU A 636 4.74 13.39 -26.55
N PHE A 637 3.99 12.79 -25.63
CA PHE A 637 3.82 13.30 -24.26
C PHE A 637 4.63 12.45 -23.28
N ASP A 638 5.32 13.11 -22.34
CA ASP A 638 6.13 12.44 -21.30
C ASP A 638 5.31 11.61 -20.30
N ARG A 639 3.99 11.85 -20.25
CA ARG A 639 3.03 11.21 -19.35
C ARG A 639 1.66 11.14 -20.01
N THR A 640 0.74 10.36 -19.43
CA THR A 640 -0.62 10.22 -19.93
C THR A 640 -1.43 11.51 -19.79
N LEU A 641 -2.01 11.99 -20.90
CA LEU A 641 -2.90 13.14 -20.91
C LEU A 641 -4.30 12.74 -20.42
N GLU A 642 -4.85 13.50 -19.49
CA GLU A 642 -6.15 13.24 -18.85
C GLU A 642 -7.02 14.50 -18.86
N LEU A 643 -8.34 14.33 -18.68
CA LEU A 643 -9.29 15.46 -18.61
C LEU A 643 -9.01 16.43 -17.45
N SER A 644 -8.40 15.97 -16.36
CA SER A 644 -7.94 16.78 -15.24
C SER A 644 -6.88 17.79 -15.69
N HIS A 645 -5.89 17.34 -16.46
CA HIS A 645 -4.84 18.16 -17.05
C HIS A 645 -5.41 19.19 -18.04
N VAL A 646 -6.35 18.77 -18.91
CA VAL A 646 -7.06 19.67 -19.84
C VAL A 646 -7.76 20.78 -19.05
N SER A 647 -8.54 20.42 -18.03
CA SER A 647 -9.28 21.38 -17.22
C SER A 647 -8.34 22.39 -16.54
N LEU A 648 -7.20 21.93 -16.01
CA LEU A 648 -6.23 22.83 -15.38
C LEU A 648 -5.62 23.81 -16.41
N LEU A 649 -5.16 23.31 -17.56
CA LEU A 649 -4.52 24.15 -18.58
C LEU A 649 -5.50 25.18 -19.17
N VAL A 650 -6.74 24.79 -19.44
CA VAL A 650 -7.76 25.71 -19.95
C VAL A 650 -8.08 26.80 -18.93
N ASN A 651 -8.35 26.42 -17.68
CA ASN A 651 -8.80 27.35 -16.64
C ASN A 651 -7.69 28.25 -16.10
N ASP A 652 -6.44 27.78 -16.05
CA ASP A 652 -5.35 28.50 -15.39
C ASP A 652 -4.33 29.09 -16.37
N LEU A 653 -3.98 28.38 -17.46
CA LEU A 653 -3.00 28.83 -18.46
C LEU A 653 -3.67 29.67 -19.56
N PHE A 654 -4.66 29.12 -20.27
CA PHE A 654 -5.27 29.79 -21.44
C PHE A 654 -6.16 30.98 -21.06
N SER A 655 -6.74 30.96 -19.86
CA SER A 655 -7.43 32.13 -19.29
C SER A 655 -6.47 33.24 -18.83
N GLY A 656 -5.19 32.92 -18.58
CA GLY A 656 -4.19 33.80 -18.01
C GLY A 656 -4.32 34.04 -16.49
N ALA A 657 -5.02 33.16 -15.77
CA ALA A 657 -5.28 33.31 -14.33
C ALA A 657 -4.09 32.93 -13.44
N ARG A 658 -3.35 31.84 -13.73
CA ARG A 658 -2.24 31.36 -12.89
C ARG A 658 -1.03 30.86 -13.70
N ILE A 659 -0.58 31.70 -14.62
CA ILE A 659 0.53 31.39 -15.52
C ILE A 659 1.80 30.96 -14.75
N SER A 660 2.12 31.57 -13.61
CA SER A 660 3.34 31.26 -12.84
C SER A 660 3.22 30.09 -11.85
N ASN A 661 2.12 29.31 -11.88
CA ASN A 661 1.97 28.15 -11.00
C ASN A 661 2.83 26.98 -11.50
N ALA A 662 3.59 26.34 -10.59
CA ALA A 662 4.51 25.26 -10.94
C ALA A 662 3.84 24.02 -11.56
N GLU A 663 2.65 23.64 -11.08
CA GLU A 663 1.88 22.52 -11.62
C GLU A 663 1.36 22.82 -13.03
N VAL A 664 0.89 24.06 -13.24
CA VAL A 664 0.44 24.54 -14.55
C VAL A 664 1.62 24.56 -15.54
N GLN A 665 2.80 25.01 -15.11
CA GLN A 665 4.01 25.03 -15.93
C GLN A 665 4.49 23.61 -16.27
N ALA A 666 4.46 22.67 -15.32
CA ALA A 666 4.77 21.28 -15.58
C ALA A 666 3.79 20.65 -16.58
N ASN A 667 2.49 20.91 -16.44
CA ASN A 667 1.46 20.44 -17.38
C ASN A 667 1.61 21.12 -18.76
N ALA A 668 1.98 22.40 -18.81
CA ALA A 668 2.22 23.12 -20.05
C ALA A 668 3.42 22.52 -20.80
N ALA A 669 4.51 22.21 -20.09
CA ALA A 669 5.69 21.57 -20.66
C ALA A 669 5.39 20.17 -21.19
N SER A 670 4.64 19.34 -20.43
CA SER A 670 4.34 17.96 -20.84
C SER A 670 3.31 17.84 -21.96
N PHE A 671 2.37 18.79 -22.10
CA PHE A 671 1.21 18.62 -22.99
C PHE A 671 0.99 19.77 -23.98
N ALA A 672 1.07 21.03 -23.52
CA ALA A 672 0.80 22.18 -24.39
C ALA A 672 1.96 22.51 -25.32
N LEU A 673 3.20 22.28 -24.89
CA LEU A 673 4.42 22.52 -25.67
C LEU A 673 4.56 21.52 -26.83
N PRO A 674 4.39 20.19 -26.65
CA PRO A 674 4.39 19.23 -27.76
C PRO A 674 3.30 19.50 -28.80
N LEU A 675 2.18 20.12 -28.39
CA LEU A 675 1.09 20.55 -29.29
C LEU A 675 1.35 21.92 -29.96
N GLY A 676 2.44 22.60 -29.64
CA GLY A 676 2.76 23.93 -30.19
C GLY A 676 1.81 25.05 -29.73
N LEU A 677 1.14 24.89 -28.59
CA LEU A 677 0.15 25.85 -28.07
C LEU A 677 0.76 26.95 -27.19
N VAL A 678 2.02 26.79 -26.77
CA VAL A 678 2.71 27.68 -25.83
C VAL A 678 4.09 28.05 -26.34
N SER A 679 4.58 29.22 -25.93
CA SER A 679 5.95 29.65 -26.16
C SER A 679 6.61 30.17 -24.89
N GLU A 680 7.95 30.17 -24.88
CA GLU A 680 8.75 30.60 -23.73
C GLU A 680 8.78 32.14 -23.63
N GLU A 681 8.26 32.69 -22.54
CA GLU A 681 8.44 34.09 -22.14
C GLU A 681 9.13 34.17 -20.77
N GLY A 682 10.44 34.39 -20.78
CA GLY A 682 11.25 34.42 -19.55
C GLY A 682 11.49 33.02 -19.01
N GLU A 683 11.06 32.76 -17.77
CA GLU A 683 11.14 31.43 -17.12
C GLU A 683 9.82 30.63 -17.21
N ASN A 684 8.77 31.18 -17.83
CA ASN A 684 7.45 30.55 -17.90
C ASN A 684 7.04 30.27 -19.36
N LEU A 685 6.32 29.18 -19.56
CA LEU A 685 5.54 28.91 -20.76
C LEU A 685 4.23 29.70 -20.70
N VAL A 686 3.97 30.49 -21.73
CA VAL A 686 2.74 31.27 -21.90
C VAL A 686 2.03 30.81 -23.16
N LEU A 687 0.74 31.13 -23.28
CA LEU A 687 0.00 30.92 -24.52
C LEU A 687 0.76 31.53 -25.70
N GLY A 688 0.97 30.73 -26.74
CA GLY A 688 1.78 31.09 -27.90
C GLY A 688 1.26 32.35 -28.60
N LYS A 689 2.07 32.94 -29.48
CA LYS A 689 1.57 34.06 -30.29
C LYS A 689 0.51 33.55 -31.25
N GLU A 690 -0.40 34.44 -31.64
CA GLU A 690 -1.47 34.11 -32.59
C GLU A 690 -0.91 33.52 -33.88
N GLU A 691 0.18 34.08 -34.41
CA GLU A 691 0.86 33.59 -35.61
C GLU A 691 1.38 32.15 -35.43
N GLU A 692 1.97 31.83 -34.28
CA GLU A 692 2.52 30.50 -33.96
C GLU A 692 1.44 29.42 -33.84
N LEU A 693 0.27 29.79 -33.28
CA LEU A 693 -0.89 28.89 -33.19
C LEU A 693 -1.51 28.65 -34.57
N LEU A 694 -1.64 29.68 -35.40
CA LEU A 694 -2.20 29.57 -36.74
C LEU A 694 -1.31 28.76 -37.70
N ASP A 695 0.00 28.73 -37.44
CA ASP A 695 0.96 27.90 -38.18
C ASP A 695 0.89 26.41 -37.81
N GLN A 696 0.14 26.04 -36.75
CA GLN A 696 -0.04 24.63 -36.39
C GLN A 696 -1.01 23.93 -37.34
N PRO A 697 -0.62 22.81 -37.99
CA PRO A 697 -1.48 22.16 -39.00
C PRO A 697 -2.83 21.67 -38.46
N ALA A 698 -2.89 21.29 -37.18
CA ALA A 698 -4.14 20.90 -36.54
C ALA A 698 -5.08 22.10 -36.31
N ALA A 699 -4.54 23.28 -35.98
CA ALA A 699 -5.33 24.51 -35.82
C ALA A 699 -5.82 25.02 -37.18
N GLU A 700 -4.98 25.00 -38.22
CA GLU A 700 -5.37 25.30 -39.60
C GLU A 700 -6.54 24.41 -40.04
N LYS A 701 -6.46 23.09 -39.77
CA LYS A 701 -7.53 22.14 -40.10
C LYS A 701 -8.87 22.48 -39.45
N VAL A 702 -8.87 22.92 -38.19
CA VAL A 702 -10.09 23.37 -37.49
C VAL A 702 -10.68 24.61 -38.16
N LEU A 703 -9.83 25.57 -38.54
CA LEU A 703 -10.27 26.82 -39.16
C LEU A 703 -10.79 26.61 -40.60
N GLU A 704 -10.27 25.63 -41.34
CA GLU A 704 -10.81 25.24 -42.66
C GLU A 704 -12.25 24.75 -42.60
N LEU A 705 -12.65 24.11 -41.49
CA LEU A 705 -14.02 23.64 -41.28
C LEU A 705 -15.00 24.80 -41.08
N LEU A 706 -14.52 25.96 -40.62
CA LEU A 706 -15.32 27.17 -40.44
C LEU A 706 -15.46 27.92 -41.77
N GLY A 707 -16.60 27.75 -42.45
CA GLY A 707 -16.91 28.47 -43.68
C GLY A 707 -17.12 29.99 -43.48
N PRO A 708 -17.24 30.78 -44.56
CA PRO A 708 -17.37 32.25 -44.50
C PRO A 708 -18.76 32.75 -44.02
N GLY A 709 -19.40 32.08 -43.07
CA GLY A 709 -20.72 32.40 -42.53
C GLY A 709 -20.82 32.21 -41.02
N ASP A 710 -21.94 32.65 -40.43
CA ASP A 710 -22.24 32.57 -39.00
C ASP A 710 -22.78 31.18 -38.57
N GLU A 711 -22.49 30.14 -39.36
CA GLU A 711 -22.96 28.76 -39.12
C GLU A 711 -22.06 28.03 -38.12
N THR A 712 -22.68 27.38 -37.12
CA THR A 712 -21.98 26.59 -36.10
C THR A 712 -21.55 25.25 -36.69
N VAL A 713 -20.26 24.91 -36.57
CA VAL A 713 -19.73 23.59 -36.95
C VAL A 713 -19.87 22.64 -35.77
N PRO A 714 -20.52 21.47 -35.92
CA PRO A 714 -20.67 20.50 -34.84
C PRO A 714 -19.33 20.02 -34.30
N LEU A 715 -19.22 19.87 -32.98
CA LEU A 715 -17.99 19.45 -32.32
C LEU A 715 -17.55 18.04 -32.75
N THR A 716 -18.51 17.16 -33.04
CA THR A 716 -18.24 15.80 -33.56
C THR A 716 -17.48 15.82 -34.88
N THR A 717 -17.83 16.73 -35.80
CA THR A 717 -17.14 16.90 -37.09
C THR A 717 -15.70 17.35 -36.89
N VAL A 718 -15.45 18.21 -35.92
CA VAL A 718 -14.09 18.66 -35.59
C VAL A 718 -13.27 17.51 -34.98
N PHE A 719 -13.88 16.73 -34.09
CA PHE A 719 -13.22 15.59 -33.47
C PHE A 719 -12.87 14.49 -34.48
N GLU A 720 -13.76 14.21 -35.43
CA GLU A 720 -13.50 13.28 -36.53
C GLU A 720 -12.32 13.77 -37.40
N ALA A 721 -12.31 15.05 -37.78
CA ALA A 721 -11.27 15.61 -38.63
C ALA A 721 -9.87 15.60 -37.99
N LEU A 722 -9.77 15.78 -36.68
CA LEU A 722 -8.50 15.75 -35.94
C LEU A 722 -8.07 14.34 -35.51
N ARG A 723 -8.99 13.37 -35.54
CA ARG A 723 -8.69 11.95 -35.30
C ARG A 723 -8.10 11.27 -36.53
N GLU A 724 -8.44 11.72 -37.73
CA GLU A 724 -7.91 11.17 -38.97
C GLU A 724 -6.39 11.42 -39.14
N ALA A 725 -5.76 10.64 -40.03
CA ALA A 725 -4.38 10.85 -40.44
C ALA A 725 -4.19 12.24 -41.08
N PRO A 726 -3.08 12.95 -40.81
CA PRO A 726 -1.87 12.47 -40.14
C PRO A 726 -1.86 12.68 -38.61
N PHE A 727 -2.94 13.19 -38.01
CA PHE A 727 -2.94 13.71 -36.64
C PHE A 727 -3.16 12.63 -35.58
N GLY A 728 -4.22 11.82 -35.74
CA GLY A 728 -4.53 10.76 -34.78
C GLY A 728 -4.84 11.24 -33.37
N LEU A 729 -5.21 12.51 -33.17
CA LEU A 729 -5.25 13.14 -31.84
C LEU A 729 -6.37 12.55 -30.99
N VAL A 730 -6.07 12.26 -29.72
CA VAL A 730 -7.07 11.87 -28.71
C VAL A 730 -7.93 13.06 -28.29
N LYS A 731 -9.14 12.80 -27.78
CA LYS A 731 -10.15 13.83 -27.45
C LYS A 731 -9.58 14.94 -26.57
N GLU A 732 -8.77 14.60 -25.58
CA GLU A 732 -8.16 15.51 -24.63
C GLU A 732 -7.19 16.50 -25.31
N ALA A 733 -6.41 16.04 -26.27
CA ALA A 733 -5.49 16.88 -27.04
C ALA A 733 -6.25 17.83 -27.98
N GLN A 734 -7.32 17.34 -28.60
CA GLN A 734 -8.20 18.14 -29.46
C GLN A 734 -8.86 19.28 -28.67
N GLN A 735 -9.31 19.02 -27.44
CA GLN A 735 -9.89 20.02 -26.54
C GLN A 735 -8.89 21.14 -26.18
N LEU A 736 -7.62 20.82 -25.97
CA LEU A 736 -6.58 21.82 -25.72
C LEU A 736 -6.38 22.76 -26.92
N ILE A 737 -6.33 22.22 -28.14
CA ILE A 737 -6.21 23.01 -29.38
C ILE A 737 -7.41 23.96 -29.52
N LEU A 738 -8.62 23.44 -29.30
CA LEU A 738 -9.84 24.24 -29.38
C LEU A 738 -9.88 25.36 -28.34
N ALA A 739 -9.50 25.07 -27.10
CA ALA A 739 -9.46 26.08 -26.05
C ALA A 739 -8.41 27.17 -26.34
N ALA A 740 -7.25 26.81 -26.92
CA ALA A 740 -6.26 27.79 -27.37
C ALA A 740 -6.82 28.70 -28.49
N LEU A 741 -7.56 28.15 -29.45
CA LEU A 741 -8.23 28.95 -30.50
C LEU A 741 -9.28 29.92 -29.94
N VAL A 742 -10.03 29.52 -28.90
CA VAL A 742 -10.94 30.42 -28.18
C VAL A 742 -10.17 31.50 -27.42
N ALA A 743 -9.04 31.16 -26.81
CA ALA A 743 -8.20 32.10 -26.09
C ALA A 743 -7.62 33.20 -27.01
N HIS A 744 -7.36 32.87 -28.28
CA HIS A 744 -6.98 33.82 -29.33
C HIS A 744 -8.15 34.53 -30.02
N ARG A 745 -9.39 34.30 -29.59
CA ARG A 745 -10.60 34.85 -30.24
C ARG A 745 -10.65 34.51 -31.73
N LYS A 746 -10.29 33.27 -32.09
CA LYS A 746 -10.47 32.75 -33.45
C LYS A 746 -11.77 31.99 -33.60
N VAL A 747 -12.22 31.37 -32.51
CA VAL A 747 -13.48 30.66 -32.43
C VAL A 747 -14.17 30.97 -31.10
N GLU A 748 -15.48 30.72 -31.03
CA GLU A 748 -16.27 30.67 -29.80
C GLU A 748 -16.92 29.29 -29.69
N PHE A 749 -17.05 28.74 -28.48
CA PHE A 749 -17.88 27.54 -28.30
C PHE A 749 -19.35 27.92 -28.29
N VAL A 750 -20.18 27.11 -28.93
CA VAL A 750 -21.63 27.24 -28.92
C VAL A 750 -22.19 26.06 -28.11
N THR A 751 -22.90 26.39 -27.05
CA THR A 751 -23.54 25.38 -26.19
C THR A 751 -24.86 24.89 -26.80
N SER A 752 -25.40 23.80 -26.27
CA SER A 752 -26.74 23.29 -26.63
C SER A 752 -27.88 24.27 -26.37
N ALA A 753 -27.69 25.24 -25.46
CA ALA A 753 -28.63 26.33 -25.21
C ALA A 753 -28.51 27.49 -26.24
N GLY A 754 -27.51 27.45 -27.12
CA GLY A 754 -27.17 28.52 -28.06
C GLY A 754 -26.31 29.63 -27.46
N ASP A 755 -25.88 29.50 -26.21
CA ASP A 755 -24.97 30.45 -25.56
C ASP A 755 -23.56 30.33 -26.15
N ARG A 756 -22.88 31.47 -26.31
CA ARG A 756 -21.51 31.54 -26.84
C ARG A 756 -20.48 31.73 -25.73
N ILE A 757 -19.55 30.79 -25.60
CA ILE A 757 -18.41 30.86 -24.67
C ILE A 757 -17.23 31.45 -25.45
N SER A 758 -16.87 32.67 -25.09
CA SER A 758 -15.70 33.38 -25.63
C SER A 758 -14.51 33.28 -24.66
N ARG A 759 -13.37 33.89 -25.01
CA ARG A 759 -12.22 34.04 -24.10
C ARG A 759 -12.58 34.50 -22.69
N ARG A 760 -13.64 35.32 -22.55
CA ARG A 760 -14.11 35.89 -21.27
C ARG A 760 -14.71 34.85 -20.32
N SER A 761 -15.03 33.65 -20.81
CA SER A 761 -15.71 32.59 -20.07
C SER A 761 -14.91 31.28 -20.04
N LEU A 762 -13.69 31.27 -20.61
CA LEU A 762 -12.78 30.12 -20.55
C LEU A 762 -12.25 29.84 -19.13
N ASP A 763 -12.38 30.80 -18.21
CA ASP A 763 -12.01 30.66 -16.80
C ASP A 763 -13.09 29.99 -15.95
N LEU A 764 -14.29 29.79 -16.51
CA LEU A 764 -15.34 28.98 -15.93
C LEU A 764 -15.10 27.51 -16.30
N LYS A 765 -15.39 26.60 -15.37
CA LYS A 765 -15.27 25.16 -15.62
C LYS A 765 -16.09 24.77 -16.85
N ILE A 766 -15.41 24.50 -17.96
CA ILE A 766 -16.03 24.08 -19.20
C ILE A 766 -16.58 22.67 -19.02
N ILE A 767 -17.88 22.51 -19.27
CA ILE A 767 -18.52 21.21 -19.39
C ILE A 767 -18.53 20.88 -20.87
N TRP A 768 -17.55 20.08 -21.30
CA TRP A 768 -17.35 19.76 -22.71
C TRP A 768 -18.54 19.06 -23.37
N ASP A 769 -19.34 18.32 -22.60
CA ASP A 769 -20.53 17.63 -23.09
C ASP A 769 -21.70 18.59 -23.37
N ASP A 770 -21.65 19.84 -22.86
CA ASP A 770 -22.65 20.87 -23.13
C ASP A 770 -22.33 21.71 -24.38
N ILE A 771 -21.17 21.47 -25.02
CA ILE A 771 -20.72 22.18 -26.22
C ILE A 771 -21.18 21.43 -27.47
N ASP A 772 -22.06 22.05 -28.23
CA ASP A 772 -22.58 21.50 -29.49
C ASP A 772 -21.62 21.76 -30.67
N GLY A 773 -20.86 22.86 -30.63
CA GLY A 773 -19.98 23.22 -31.75
C GLY A 773 -19.14 24.48 -31.57
N ILE A 774 -18.53 24.93 -32.67
CA ILE A 774 -17.69 26.14 -32.74
C ILE A 774 -18.21 27.13 -33.81
N ALA A 775 -18.01 28.44 -33.59
CA ALA A 775 -18.41 29.52 -34.50
C ALA A 775 -17.43 30.71 -34.50
N ILE A 776 -17.60 31.66 -35.45
CA ILE A 776 -16.79 32.89 -35.56
C ILE A 776 -17.20 33.94 -34.50
N PRO A 777 -16.27 34.64 -33.83
CA PRO A 777 -16.59 35.62 -32.76
C PRO A 777 -17.33 36.89 -33.21
N ALA A 778 -18.16 37.46 -32.33
CA ALA A 778 -18.90 38.72 -32.56
C ALA A 778 -18.15 39.96 -32.00
N ASP A 779 -17.94 41.00 -32.81
CA ASP A 779 -17.21 42.24 -32.44
C ASP A 779 -18.07 43.22 -31.59
N VAL A 780 -17.52 43.79 -30.49
CA VAL A 780 -18.17 44.82 -29.65
C VAL A 780 -17.27 46.06 -29.50
N GLN A 781 -17.73 47.25 -29.91
CA GLN A 781 -17.06 48.55 -29.67
C GLN A 781 -17.86 49.42 -28.67
N TYR A 782 -17.19 50.02 -27.66
CA TYR A 782 -17.81 50.88 -26.64
C TYR A 782 -17.89 52.37 -27.06
N GLU A 783 -18.96 53.08 -26.65
CA GLU A 783 -19.13 54.51 -26.92
C GLU A 783 -18.25 55.41 -26.02
N SER A 784 -17.72 56.53 -26.54
CA SER A 784 -16.84 57.48 -25.81
C SER A 784 -17.40 58.00 -24.49
N LYS A 785 -18.74 58.12 -24.39
CA LYS A 785 -19.42 58.54 -23.16
C LYS A 785 -19.21 57.55 -22.01
N ARG A 786 -19.23 56.25 -22.31
CA ARG A 786 -19.05 55.19 -21.32
C ARG A 786 -17.61 55.12 -20.81
N LEU A 787 -16.65 55.35 -21.71
CA LEU A 787 -15.22 55.41 -21.35
C LEU A 787 -14.91 56.60 -20.42
N ASN A 788 -15.60 57.74 -20.58
CA ASN A 788 -15.48 58.87 -19.65
C ASN A 788 -15.97 58.54 -18.22
N GLU A 789 -16.98 57.69 -18.08
CA GLU A 789 -17.48 57.26 -16.76
C GLU A 789 -16.44 56.37 -16.04
N TRP A 790 -15.81 55.44 -16.76
CA TRP A 790 -14.71 54.63 -16.23
C TRP A 790 -13.49 55.43 -15.83
N ALA A 791 -13.11 56.43 -16.63
CA ALA A 791 -12.03 57.34 -16.29
C ALA A 791 -12.30 58.06 -14.96
N LYS A 792 -13.54 58.46 -14.68
CA LYS A 792 -13.94 59.07 -13.40
C LYS A 792 -13.86 58.09 -12.23
N VAL A 793 -14.39 56.88 -12.39
CA VAL A 793 -14.43 55.85 -11.32
C VAL A 793 -13.00 55.50 -10.86
N LEU A 794 -12.05 55.36 -11.79
CA LEU A 794 -10.68 54.94 -11.48
C LEU A 794 -9.80 56.07 -10.94
N THR A 795 -9.96 57.29 -11.45
CA THR A 795 -9.09 58.42 -11.08
C THR A 795 -9.64 59.25 -9.91
N GLY A 796 -10.92 59.12 -9.57
CA GLY A 796 -11.57 59.88 -8.50
C GLY A 796 -11.74 61.38 -8.80
N ILE A 797 -11.58 61.80 -10.05
CA ILE A 797 -11.72 63.20 -10.47
C ILE A 797 -13.21 63.55 -10.59
N GLU A 798 -13.71 64.51 -9.80
CA GLU A 798 -15.13 64.88 -9.74
C GLU A 798 -15.60 65.82 -10.89
N ASP A 799 -14.68 66.42 -11.64
CA ASP A 799 -14.99 67.37 -12.73
C ASP A 799 -15.65 66.71 -13.97
N GLU A 800 -16.28 67.51 -14.85
CA GLU A 800 -16.75 67.06 -16.18
C GLU A 800 -15.57 66.72 -17.11
N LEU A 801 -15.05 65.50 -16.99
CA LEU A 801 -14.02 64.94 -17.85
C LEU A 801 -14.57 64.54 -19.23
N SER A 802 -13.83 64.91 -20.29
CA SER A 802 -14.00 64.37 -21.64
C SER A 802 -12.64 63.96 -22.22
N ILE A 803 -12.46 62.67 -22.49
CA ILE A 803 -11.26 62.08 -23.12
C ILE A 803 -10.98 62.61 -24.53
N GLU A 804 -11.96 63.28 -25.14
CA GLU A 804 -11.84 63.96 -26.44
C GLU A 804 -11.11 65.32 -26.31
N LYS A 805 -11.03 65.90 -25.10
CA LYS A 805 -10.27 67.14 -24.84
C LYS A 805 -8.85 66.82 -24.40
N ALA A 806 -7.86 67.39 -25.09
CA ALA A 806 -6.44 67.13 -24.83
C ALA A 806 -5.99 67.46 -23.39
N GLU A 807 -6.55 68.51 -22.77
CA GLU A 807 -6.22 68.89 -21.38
C GLU A 807 -6.76 67.87 -20.36
N ASP A 808 -7.97 67.36 -20.56
CA ASP A 808 -8.59 66.38 -19.67
C ASP A 808 -8.01 64.98 -19.87
N ARG A 809 -7.63 64.63 -21.11
CA ARG A 809 -6.87 63.41 -21.43
C ARG A 809 -5.58 63.30 -20.60
N LYS A 810 -4.85 64.41 -20.47
CA LYS A 810 -3.60 64.45 -19.70
C LYS A 810 -3.86 64.23 -18.20
N LYS A 811 -4.92 64.83 -17.65
CA LYS A 811 -5.32 64.62 -16.25
C LYS A 811 -5.71 63.16 -15.96
N VAL A 812 -6.43 62.51 -16.88
CA VAL A 812 -6.80 61.10 -16.74
C VAL A 812 -5.55 60.21 -16.71
N ILE A 813 -4.59 60.46 -17.61
CA ILE A 813 -3.31 59.74 -17.64
C ILE A 813 -2.52 59.93 -16.33
N GLU A 814 -2.41 61.16 -15.83
CA GLU A 814 -1.74 61.45 -14.55
C GLU A 814 -2.44 60.76 -13.35
N GLY A 815 -3.78 60.74 -13.35
CA GLY A 815 -4.57 60.04 -12.32
C GLY A 815 -4.37 58.52 -12.35
N LEU A 816 -4.40 57.90 -13.53
CA LEU A 816 -4.14 56.47 -13.71
C LEU A 816 -2.70 56.09 -13.32
N GLY A 817 -1.73 56.95 -13.60
CA GLY A 817 -0.34 56.78 -13.17
C GLY A 817 -0.19 56.81 -11.64
N THR A 818 -0.95 57.68 -10.96
CA THR A 818 -0.98 57.72 -9.49
C THR A 818 -1.59 56.44 -8.91
N TRP A 819 -2.70 55.98 -9.49
CA TRP A 819 -3.35 54.72 -9.09
C TRP A 819 -2.41 53.51 -9.23
N LEU A 820 -1.69 53.41 -10.35
CA LEU A 820 -0.73 52.32 -10.59
C LEU A 820 0.39 52.33 -9.55
N LYS A 821 0.93 53.51 -9.23
CA LYS A 821 1.98 53.66 -8.21
C LYS A 821 1.50 53.20 -6.83
N ASP A 822 0.30 53.60 -6.42
CA ASP A 822 -0.28 53.21 -5.13
C ASP A 822 -0.50 51.68 -5.03
N TRP A 823 -0.93 51.05 -6.13
CA TRP A 823 -1.07 49.59 -6.23
C TRP A 823 0.27 48.86 -6.06
N GLU A 824 1.33 49.34 -6.73
CA GLU A 824 2.67 48.75 -6.65
C GLU A 824 3.29 48.91 -5.25
N GLU A 825 3.14 50.08 -4.62
CA GLU A 825 3.62 50.32 -3.24
C GLU A 825 2.89 49.45 -2.21
N ALA A 826 1.59 49.20 -2.38
CA ALA A 826 0.80 48.36 -1.47
C ALA A 826 1.24 46.88 -1.49
N ASN A 827 1.73 46.41 -2.65
CA ASN A 827 2.35 45.11 -2.87
C ASN A 827 1.54 43.92 -2.31
N ILE A 828 0.23 43.96 -2.52
CA ILE A 828 -0.76 43.11 -1.82
C ILE A 828 -0.59 41.63 -2.21
N VAL A 829 -0.41 41.34 -3.50
CA VAL A 829 -0.25 39.97 -4.02
C VAL A 829 1.01 39.31 -3.46
N LYS A 830 2.15 40.02 -3.45
CA LYS A 830 3.40 39.47 -2.87
C LYS A 830 3.31 39.26 -1.37
N ARG A 831 2.63 40.18 -0.65
CA ARG A 831 2.42 40.06 0.80
C ARG A 831 1.46 38.93 1.14
N PHE A 832 0.49 38.64 0.27
CA PHE A 832 -0.40 37.49 0.39
C PHE A 832 0.35 36.18 0.13
N GLY A 833 1.14 36.09 -0.95
CA GLY A 833 1.95 34.91 -1.27
C GLY A 833 3.08 34.60 -0.27
N GLY A 834 3.40 35.54 0.63
CA GLY A 834 4.32 35.32 1.75
C GLY A 834 3.66 34.77 3.02
N LEU A 835 2.35 34.52 3.02
CA LEU A 835 1.64 33.90 4.13
C LEU A 835 1.77 32.37 4.09
N PRO A 836 1.84 31.68 5.23
CA PRO A 836 1.79 30.21 5.26
C PRO A 836 0.44 29.67 4.76
N ASP A 837 0.47 28.57 4.00
CA ASP A 837 -0.73 27.94 3.42
C ASP A 837 -1.74 27.50 4.49
N GLU A 838 -1.26 27.12 5.67
CA GLU A 838 -2.05 26.70 6.84
C GLU A 838 -2.99 27.80 7.35
N VAL A 839 -2.69 29.06 7.04
CA VAL A 839 -3.49 30.23 7.46
C VAL A 839 -4.52 30.60 6.38
N LEU A 840 -4.47 29.99 5.20
CA LEU A 840 -5.35 30.29 4.08
C LEU A 840 -6.59 29.39 4.08
N ASN A 841 -7.71 29.93 3.63
CA ASN A 841 -8.88 29.14 3.26
C ASN A 841 -9.33 29.49 1.84
N THR A 842 -10.15 28.62 1.26
CA THR A 842 -10.62 28.73 -0.13
C THR A 842 -11.27 30.09 -0.41
N LYS A 843 -12.01 30.66 0.56
CA LYS A 843 -12.69 31.95 0.39
C LYS A 843 -11.71 33.12 0.32
N ILE A 844 -10.69 33.14 1.17
CA ILE A 844 -9.65 34.18 1.17
C ILE A 844 -8.74 34.06 -0.04
N TRP A 845 -8.42 32.83 -0.42
CA TRP A 845 -7.70 32.57 -1.65
C TRP A 845 -8.49 33.02 -2.89
N GLN A 846 -9.79 32.70 -2.98
CA GLN A 846 -10.68 33.22 -4.03
C GLN A 846 -10.72 34.75 -4.03
N THR A 847 -10.79 35.38 -2.85
CA THR A 847 -10.75 36.84 -2.70
C THR A 847 -9.44 37.41 -3.27
N SER A 848 -8.29 36.78 -2.98
CA SER A 848 -7.00 37.18 -3.55
C SER A 848 -6.94 37.02 -5.07
N VAL A 849 -7.39 35.87 -5.59
CA VAL A 849 -7.44 35.59 -7.03
C VAL A 849 -8.33 36.61 -7.74
N ASN A 850 -9.48 36.93 -7.17
CA ASN A 850 -10.40 37.92 -7.73
C ASN A 850 -9.80 39.33 -7.76
N VAL A 851 -9.10 39.73 -6.69
CA VAL A 851 -8.38 41.00 -6.59
C VAL A 851 -7.21 41.09 -7.57
N GLU A 852 -6.46 40.01 -7.75
CA GLU A 852 -5.37 39.92 -8.73
C GLU A 852 -5.90 39.94 -10.17
N ARG A 853 -7.01 39.25 -10.43
CA ARG A 853 -7.67 39.24 -11.74
C ARG A 853 -8.19 40.62 -12.13
N SER A 854 -8.87 41.31 -11.21
CA SER A 854 -9.43 42.63 -11.48
C SER A 854 -8.35 43.71 -11.42
N PHE A 855 -7.94 44.14 -10.23
CA PHE A 855 -7.01 45.25 -10.05
C PHE A 855 -5.58 44.93 -10.52
N GLY A 856 -5.12 43.69 -10.39
CA GLY A 856 -3.85 43.26 -11.00
C GLY A 856 -3.90 43.22 -12.54
N GLY A 857 -5.06 42.89 -13.12
CA GLY A 857 -5.34 43.03 -14.54
C GLY A 857 -5.28 44.49 -15.01
N VAL A 858 -5.94 45.39 -14.28
CA VAL A 858 -5.88 46.85 -14.52
C VAL A 858 -4.44 47.35 -14.47
N ALA A 859 -3.65 46.94 -13.47
CA ALA A 859 -2.25 47.33 -13.36
C ALA A 859 -1.42 46.89 -14.57
N ARG A 860 -1.62 45.66 -15.09
CA ARG A 860 -0.96 45.18 -16.31
C ARG A 860 -1.37 45.97 -17.55
N ILE A 861 -2.65 46.30 -17.67
CA ILE A 861 -3.16 47.13 -18.78
C ILE A 861 -2.54 48.53 -18.71
N LEU A 862 -2.50 49.16 -17.53
CA LEU A 862 -1.93 50.49 -17.34
C LEU A 862 -0.43 50.55 -17.60
N LYS A 863 0.34 49.49 -17.34
CA LYS A 863 1.76 49.42 -17.71
C LYS A 863 2.00 49.52 -19.22
N THR A 864 1.03 49.12 -20.04
CA THR A 864 1.16 49.27 -21.51
C THR A 864 1.04 50.73 -21.97
N LEU A 865 0.53 51.62 -21.11
CA LEU A 865 0.40 53.05 -21.37
C LEU A 865 1.78 53.74 -21.44
N GLU A 866 2.82 53.16 -20.83
CA GLU A 866 4.20 53.67 -20.90
C GLU A 866 4.92 53.35 -22.23
N ASN A 867 4.41 52.40 -23.02
CA ASN A 867 5.05 51.91 -24.25
C ASN A 867 4.46 52.52 -25.55
N ASP A 868 3.62 53.57 -25.46
CA ASP A 868 3.04 54.35 -26.57
C ASP A 868 2.28 53.54 -27.66
N SER A 869 1.91 52.27 -27.38
CA SER A 869 1.40 51.33 -28.39
C SER A 869 -0.14 51.31 -28.52
N ASN A 870 -0.86 51.70 -27.46
CA ASN A 870 -2.33 51.61 -27.39
C ASN A 870 -2.96 52.99 -27.11
N SER A 871 -4.13 53.26 -27.71
CA SER A 871 -4.89 54.49 -27.44
C SER A 871 -5.49 54.48 -26.02
N LEU A 872 -5.75 55.66 -25.43
CA LEU A 872 -6.39 55.76 -24.11
C LEU A 872 -7.79 55.14 -24.12
N GLU A 873 -8.49 55.26 -25.23
CA GLU A 873 -9.81 54.70 -25.48
C GLU A 873 -9.78 53.17 -25.42
N ASP A 874 -8.79 52.55 -26.05
CA ASP A 874 -8.57 51.10 -25.99
C ASP A 874 -8.19 50.63 -24.58
N ILE A 875 -7.37 51.42 -23.87
CA ILE A 875 -6.99 51.13 -22.49
C ILE A 875 -8.20 51.19 -21.55
N LEU A 876 -9.02 52.24 -21.65
CA LEU A 876 -10.24 52.37 -20.86
C LEU A 876 -11.27 51.30 -21.20
N ALA A 877 -11.39 50.90 -22.48
CA ALA A 877 -12.26 49.79 -22.89
C ALA A 877 -11.80 48.46 -22.28
N ARG A 878 -10.49 48.18 -22.27
CA ARG A 878 -9.92 46.98 -21.65
C ARG A 878 -10.06 46.97 -20.12
N ILE A 879 -10.01 48.14 -19.48
CA ILE A 879 -10.27 48.26 -18.04
C ILE A 879 -11.76 48.07 -17.75
N ALA A 880 -12.66 48.67 -18.53
CA ALA A 880 -14.11 48.45 -18.41
C ALA A 880 -14.46 46.96 -18.56
N ASP A 881 -13.85 46.27 -19.52
CA ASP A 881 -13.95 44.82 -19.72
C ASP A 881 -13.50 44.02 -18.48
N SER A 882 -12.52 44.51 -17.72
CA SER A 882 -12.03 43.83 -16.50
C SER A 882 -13.04 43.83 -15.34
N PHE A 883 -14.11 44.63 -15.46
CA PHE A 883 -15.21 44.73 -14.50
C PHE A 883 -16.58 44.54 -15.18
N SER A 884 -16.62 43.88 -16.34
CA SER A 884 -17.85 43.62 -17.11
C SER A 884 -18.68 44.87 -17.42
N ASP A 885 -18.02 46.02 -17.55
CA ASP A 885 -18.68 47.32 -17.66
C ASP A 885 -19.72 47.58 -16.54
N SER A 886 -19.47 47.12 -15.31
CA SER A 886 -20.39 47.23 -14.17
C SER A 886 -19.77 47.96 -12.97
N ASP A 887 -20.39 49.07 -12.55
CA ASP A 887 -20.00 49.80 -11.33
C ASP A 887 -20.24 48.97 -10.07
N HIS A 888 -21.30 48.15 -10.06
CA HIS A 888 -21.57 47.23 -8.95
C HIS A 888 -20.45 46.20 -8.78
N GLU A 889 -19.94 45.65 -9.89
CA GLU A 889 -18.83 44.71 -9.84
C GLU A 889 -17.56 45.38 -9.32
N TYR A 890 -17.25 46.59 -9.79
CA TYR A 890 -16.12 47.38 -9.29
C TYR A 890 -16.18 47.59 -7.76
N ARG A 891 -17.34 48.01 -7.23
CA ARG A 891 -17.54 48.22 -5.78
C ARG A 891 -17.43 46.92 -4.97
N SER A 892 -17.91 45.81 -5.52
CA SER A 892 -17.75 44.50 -4.90
C SER A 892 -16.28 44.12 -4.78
N ARG A 893 -15.49 44.29 -5.84
CA ARG A 893 -14.04 44.03 -5.83
C ARG A 893 -13.28 44.96 -4.90
N GLU A 894 -13.68 46.24 -4.82
CA GLU A 894 -13.12 47.20 -3.86
C GLU A 894 -13.32 46.72 -2.41
N SER A 895 -14.48 46.18 -2.07
CA SER A 895 -14.72 45.62 -0.73
C SER A 895 -13.89 44.36 -0.45
N GLU A 896 -13.71 43.49 -1.45
CA GLU A 896 -12.84 42.31 -1.38
C GLU A 896 -11.39 42.69 -1.09
N LEU A 897 -10.88 43.72 -1.78
CA LEU A 897 -9.54 44.27 -1.58
C LEU A 897 -9.31 44.75 -0.13
N VAL A 898 -10.28 45.49 0.44
CA VAL A 898 -10.20 45.97 1.83
C VAL A 898 -10.15 44.81 2.83
N SER A 899 -10.97 43.78 2.60
CA SER A 899 -11.00 42.57 3.43
C SER A 899 -9.65 41.84 3.41
N LEU A 900 -9.08 41.65 2.21
CA LEU A 900 -7.79 41.00 2.01
C LEU A 900 -6.65 41.74 2.72
N VAL A 901 -6.61 43.08 2.61
CA VAL A 901 -5.60 43.90 3.30
C VAL A 901 -5.70 43.79 4.83
N SER A 902 -6.93 43.75 5.36
CA SER A 902 -7.17 43.54 6.80
C SER A 902 -6.70 42.14 7.26
N PHE A 903 -6.96 41.12 6.45
CA PHE A 903 -6.53 39.74 6.70
C PHE A 903 -5.00 39.62 6.76
N ILE A 904 -4.29 40.14 5.75
CA ILE A 904 -2.82 40.08 5.67
C ILE A 904 -2.18 40.76 6.87
N LYS A 905 -2.70 41.91 7.32
CA LYS A 905 -2.16 42.63 8.49
C LYS A 905 -2.29 41.87 9.81
N SER A 906 -3.25 40.95 9.92
CA SER A 906 -3.60 40.27 11.17
C SER A 906 -3.16 38.79 11.22
N ALA A 907 -2.59 38.27 10.13
CA ALA A 907 -2.21 36.87 10.00
C ALA A 907 -1.17 36.41 11.04
N SER A 908 -0.05 37.14 11.17
CA SER A 908 1.02 36.78 12.12
C SER A 908 0.57 36.81 13.58
N GLN A 909 -0.35 37.71 13.93
CA GLN A 909 -0.90 37.77 15.27
C GLN A 909 -1.80 36.55 15.56
N ARG A 910 -2.63 36.14 14.59
CA ARG A 910 -3.48 34.94 14.72
C ARG A 910 -2.66 33.68 14.88
N GLU A 911 -1.60 33.53 14.08
CA GLU A 911 -0.68 32.40 14.15
C GLU A 911 -0.02 32.29 15.53
N ALA A 912 0.48 33.41 16.07
CA ALA A 912 1.08 33.44 17.41
C ALA A 912 0.08 33.05 18.52
N ILE A 913 -1.18 33.48 18.41
CA ILE A 913 -2.24 33.12 19.36
C ILE A 913 -2.55 31.62 19.24
N TRP A 914 -2.73 31.12 18.03
CA TRP A 914 -3.05 29.71 17.78
C TRP A 914 -1.93 28.79 18.27
N GLY A 915 -0.67 29.10 17.95
CA GLY A 915 0.49 28.33 18.40
C GLY A 915 0.63 28.31 19.93
N TYR A 916 0.27 29.39 20.61
CA TYR A 916 0.22 29.38 22.07
C TYR A 916 -0.93 28.51 22.59
N LEU A 917 -2.14 28.65 22.05
CA LEU A 917 -3.30 27.87 22.48
C LEU A 917 -3.14 26.36 22.24
N ALA A 918 -2.50 25.97 21.13
CA ALA A 918 -2.31 24.57 20.76
C ALA A 918 -1.44 23.79 21.75
N VAL A 919 -0.55 24.47 22.47
CA VAL A 919 0.37 23.85 23.44
C VAL A 919 -0.07 24.14 24.90
N CYS A 920 -1.17 24.85 25.10
CA CYS A 920 -1.74 25.04 26.43
C CYS A 920 -2.35 23.73 26.96
N GLU A 921 -2.04 23.40 28.21
CA GLU A 921 -2.71 22.30 28.90
C GLU A 921 -4.11 22.71 29.37
N ILE A 922 -5.01 21.73 29.54
CA ILE A 922 -6.34 21.96 30.09
C ILE A 922 -6.21 22.32 31.58
N THR A 923 -6.93 23.34 32.01
CA THR A 923 -7.02 23.76 33.40
C THR A 923 -8.30 23.24 34.03
N ASP A 924 -8.32 23.12 35.36
CA ASP A 924 -9.52 22.76 36.13
C ASP A 924 -10.37 24.00 36.48
N ASP A 925 -10.02 25.17 35.92
CA ASP A 925 -10.69 26.43 36.17
C ASP A 925 -11.68 26.73 35.02
N GLU A 926 -12.97 26.65 35.33
CA GLU A 926 -14.05 26.86 34.36
C GLU A 926 -14.01 28.24 33.69
N GLU A 927 -13.52 29.29 34.38
CA GLU A 927 -13.46 30.64 33.81
C GLU A 927 -12.37 30.73 32.74
N ILE A 928 -11.22 30.10 32.98
CA ILE A 928 -10.09 30.07 32.04
C ILE A 928 -10.46 29.25 30.79
N GLU A 929 -11.08 28.08 30.96
CA GLU A 929 -11.51 27.26 29.83
C GLU A 929 -12.66 27.92 29.06
N ALA A 930 -13.58 28.63 29.72
CA ALA A 930 -14.61 29.42 29.03
C ALA A 930 -14.00 30.59 28.24
N ALA A 931 -12.94 31.23 28.75
CA ALA A 931 -12.20 32.26 28.02
C ALA A 931 -11.47 31.67 26.80
N ARG A 932 -10.87 30.48 26.95
CA ARG A 932 -10.23 29.72 25.85
C ARG A 932 -11.23 29.38 24.75
N GLU A 933 -12.38 28.81 25.12
CA GLU A 933 -13.42 28.40 24.17
C GLU A 933 -13.95 29.60 23.37
N LYS A 934 -14.21 30.73 24.05
CA LYS A 934 -14.63 31.97 23.39
C LYS A 934 -13.57 32.50 22.42
N LEU A 935 -12.30 32.46 22.81
CA LEU A 935 -11.20 32.89 21.95
C LEU A 935 -11.05 31.98 20.72
N LEU A 936 -11.16 30.66 20.89
CA LEU A 936 -11.15 29.70 19.77
C LEU A 936 -12.31 29.94 18.79
N LYS A 937 -13.52 30.15 19.29
CA LYS A 937 -14.70 30.51 18.47
C LYS A 937 -14.50 31.80 17.68
N LEU A 938 -13.93 32.83 18.32
CA LEU A 938 -13.62 34.10 17.66
C LEU A 938 -12.51 33.94 16.60
N MET A 939 -11.50 33.11 16.85
CA MET A 939 -10.43 32.80 15.91
C MET A 939 -10.97 32.07 14.68
N GLU A 940 -11.86 31.10 14.87
CA GLU A 940 -12.54 30.37 13.78
C GLU A 940 -13.41 31.33 12.94
N THR A 941 -14.24 32.15 13.61
CA THR A 941 -15.08 33.14 12.93
C THR A 941 -14.23 34.17 12.16
N GLY A 942 -13.17 34.69 12.77
CA GLY A 942 -12.27 35.68 12.16
C GLY A 942 -11.43 35.12 11.01
N HIS A 943 -11.23 33.80 10.96
CA HIS A 943 -10.60 33.12 9.84
C HIS A 943 -11.58 32.98 8.65
N LEU A 944 -12.86 32.66 8.91
CA LEU A 944 -13.91 32.53 7.89
C LEU A 944 -14.40 33.88 7.33
N GLU A 945 -14.44 34.90 8.19
CA GLU A 945 -14.95 36.24 7.88
C GLU A 945 -14.04 37.33 8.46
N PRO A 946 -12.88 37.60 7.82
CA PRO A 946 -11.98 38.61 8.33
C PRO A 946 -12.60 39.99 8.20
N ASN A 947 -12.75 40.63 9.35
CA ASN A 947 -13.14 42.02 9.43
C ASN A 947 -12.32 42.71 10.53
N ALA A 948 -12.21 44.04 10.44
CA ALA A 948 -11.39 44.81 11.37
C ALA A 948 -11.92 44.78 12.82
N ALA A 949 -13.23 44.58 13.02
CA ALA A 949 -13.85 44.54 14.34
C ALA A 949 -13.51 43.25 15.08
N THR A 950 -13.65 42.09 14.42
CA THR A 950 -13.32 40.77 14.96
C THR A 950 -11.83 40.67 15.32
N ASN A 951 -10.93 41.21 14.48
CA ASN A 951 -9.50 41.23 14.79
C ASN A 951 -9.18 41.99 16.09
N LYS A 952 -9.89 43.10 16.36
CA LYS A 952 -9.71 43.87 17.59
C LYS A 952 -10.25 43.12 18.81
N GLU A 953 -11.35 42.38 18.64
CA GLU A 953 -11.92 41.55 19.70
C GLU A 953 -11.00 40.38 20.06
N ILE A 954 -10.46 39.67 19.07
CA ILE A 954 -9.46 38.60 19.25
C ILE A 954 -8.28 39.10 20.08
N ALA A 955 -7.70 40.26 19.73
CA ALA A 955 -6.57 40.82 20.46
C ALA A 955 -6.89 41.10 21.93
N THR A 956 -8.11 41.55 22.23
CA THR A 956 -8.57 41.86 23.59
C THR A 956 -8.74 40.58 24.41
N ARG A 957 -9.44 39.58 23.84
CA ARG A 957 -9.69 38.28 24.51
C ARG A 957 -8.43 37.46 24.71
N TRP A 958 -7.49 37.55 23.78
CA TRP A 958 -6.17 36.95 23.91
C TRP A 958 -5.42 37.47 25.13
N MET A 959 -5.40 38.79 25.35
CA MET A 959 -4.72 39.37 26.50
C MET A 959 -5.35 38.91 27.83
N GLU A 960 -6.67 38.79 27.88
CA GLU A 960 -7.44 38.30 29.04
C GLU A 960 -7.09 36.83 29.35
N PHE A 961 -7.25 35.93 28.36
CA PHE A 961 -6.95 34.50 28.52
C PHE A 961 -5.50 34.27 28.93
N ARG A 962 -4.53 34.89 28.23
CA ARG A 962 -3.10 34.70 28.51
C ARG A 962 -2.76 35.09 29.95
N ALA A 963 -3.31 36.20 30.45
CA ALA A 963 -3.06 36.66 31.81
C ALA A 963 -3.58 35.65 32.84
N GLN A 964 -4.81 35.16 32.67
CA GLN A 964 -5.42 34.19 33.59
C GLN A 964 -4.70 32.83 33.56
N TYR A 965 -4.46 32.28 32.38
CA TYR A 965 -3.75 31.00 32.22
C TYR A 965 -2.33 31.06 32.79
N SER A 966 -1.59 32.15 32.52
CA SER A 966 -0.22 32.30 33.00
C SER A 966 -0.15 32.30 34.53
N GLU A 967 -1.09 32.97 35.20
CA GLU A 967 -1.11 32.99 36.66
C GLU A 967 -1.54 31.62 37.23
N TYR A 968 -2.55 30.97 36.65
CA TYR A 968 -2.98 29.63 37.07
C TYR A 968 -1.84 28.61 36.97
N PHE A 969 -1.15 28.56 35.81
CA PHE A 969 -0.01 27.67 35.62
C PHE A 969 1.11 27.97 36.62
N ALA A 970 1.46 29.25 36.81
CA ALA A 970 2.52 29.64 37.73
C ALA A 970 2.23 29.22 39.19
N VAL A 971 0.98 29.34 39.64
CA VAL A 971 0.56 28.91 40.98
C VAL A 971 0.68 27.40 41.15
N LYS A 972 0.17 26.60 40.20
CA LYS A 972 0.25 25.13 40.25
C LYS A 972 1.69 24.64 40.14
N HIS A 973 2.49 25.27 39.28
CA HIS A 973 3.91 25.02 39.17
C HIS A 973 4.64 25.28 40.49
N ASP A 974 4.48 26.47 41.07
CA ASP A 974 5.15 26.85 42.32
C ASP A 974 4.74 25.94 43.49
N ALA A 975 3.50 25.43 43.50
CA ALA A 975 3.02 24.49 44.51
C ALA A 975 3.76 23.14 44.53
N ILE A 976 4.32 22.70 43.39
CA ILE A 976 5.04 21.43 43.26
C ILE A 976 6.56 21.68 43.22
N MET A 977 7.00 22.49 42.26
CA MET A 977 8.43 22.71 41.95
C MET A 977 9.14 23.65 42.93
N LYS A 978 8.42 24.17 43.95
CA LYS A 978 8.98 24.88 45.10
C LYS A 978 8.37 24.39 46.41
N SER A 979 7.85 23.16 46.42
CA SER A 979 7.23 22.56 47.60
C SER A 979 8.30 22.18 48.63
N HIS A 980 8.38 22.95 49.72
CA HIS A 980 9.25 22.58 50.85
C HIS A 980 8.83 21.24 51.46
N GLN A 981 7.54 20.91 51.46
CA GLN A 981 7.04 19.67 52.04
C GLN A 981 7.49 18.45 51.24
N LEU A 982 7.39 18.47 49.91
CA LEU A 982 7.84 17.34 49.06
C LEU A 982 9.36 17.18 49.13
N GLN A 983 10.10 18.30 49.15
CA GLN A 983 11.55 18.28 49.34
C GLN A 983 11.93 17.70 50.71
N GLU A 984 11.22 18.09 51.78
CA GLU A 984 11.47 17.59 53.13
C GLU A 984 11.18 16.09 53.25
N GLN A 985 10.07 15.61 52.69
CA GLN A 985 9.74 14.18 52.63
C GLN A 985 10.81 13.38 51.88
N PHE A 986 11.27 13.89 50.75
CA PHE A 986 12.34 13.28 49.98
C PHE A 986 13.67 13.24 50.75
N ASP A 987 14.05 14.35 51.38
CA ASP A 987 15.25 14.47 52.19
C ASP A 987 15.22 13.59 53.44
N GLU A 988 14.06 13.48 54.09
CA GLU A 988 13.84 12.61 55.25
C GLU A 988 14.00 11.15 54.86
N TYR A 989 13.37 10.74 53.75
CA TYR A 989 13.42 9.35 53.28
C TYR A 989 14.81 8.95 52.79
N THR A 990 15.51 9.80 52.03
CA THR A 990 16.89 9.50 51.57
C THR A 990 17.92 9.50 52.70
N LYS A 991 17.59 10.05 53.87
CA LYS A 991 18.41 9.98 55.10
C LYS A 991 17.98 8.85 56.04
N SER A 992 16.95 8.08 55.69
CA SER A 992 16.45 6.96 56.50
C SER A 992 17.41 5.76 56.51
N ASP A 993 17.30 4.94 57.56
CA ASP A 993 18.09 3.71 57.69
C ASP A 993 17.67 2.67 56.62
N GLU A 994 16.40 2.71 56.19
CA GLU A 994 15.80 1.87 55.16
C GLU A 994 16.40 2.13 53.78
N TRP A 995 16.51 3.41 53.39
CA TRP A 995 17.19 3.81 52.15
C TRP A 995 18.67 3.40 52.17
N TRP A 996 19.33 3.63 53.31
CA TRP A 996 20.73 3.28 53.50
C TRP A 996 20.98 1.76 53.38
N GLU A 997 20.12 0.93 53.96
CA GLU A 997 20.18 -0.53 53.81
C GLU A 997 19.95 -0.95 52.35
N PHE A 998 18.97 -0.37 51.67
CA PHE A 998 18.67 -0.65 50.26
C PHE A 998 19.85 -0.32 49.33
N GLU A 999 20.44 0.88 49.46
CA GLU A 999 21.60 1.29 48.66
C GLU A 999 22.80 0.35 48.88
N ARG A 1000 23.02 -0.09 50.12
CA ARG A 1000 24.13 -1.00 50.43
C ARG A 1000 23.88 -2.39 49.88
N LEU A 1001 22.67 -2.91 50.03
CA LEU A 1001 22.31 -4.22 49.50
C LEU A 1001 22.37 -4.21 47.97
N SER A 1002 21.78 -3.22 47.28
CA SER A 1002 21.77 -3.17 45.80
C SER A 1002 23.17 -3.22 45.18
N SER A 1003 24.21 -2.77 45.89
CA SER A 1003 25.61 -2.83 45.45
C SER A 1003 26.26 -4.23 45.52
N LEU A 1004 25.57 -5.24 46.05
CA LEU A 1004 26.08 -6.61 46.16
C LEU A 1004 25.81 -7.40 44.88
N ALA A 1005 26.84 -8.09 44.36
CA ALA A 1005 26.80 -8.81 43.09
C ALA A 1005 25.75 -9.95 43.00
N VAL A 1006 25.17 -10.35 44.14
CA VAL A 1006 24.15 -11.40 44.24
C VAL A 1006 22.75 -10.90 43.88
N PHE A 1007 22.51 -9.59 43.93
CA PHE A 1007 21.20 -9.01 43.63
C PHE A 1007 21.18 -8.36 42.23
N GLN A 1008 19.98 -8.24 41.66
CA GLN A 1008 19.77 -7.64 40.35
C GLN A 1008 19.64 -6.11 40.43
N ASP A 1009 20.22 -5.42 39.45
CA ASP A 1009 20.22 -3.94 39.34
C ASP A 1009 18.84 -3.34 38.97
N VAL A 1010 17.81 -4.17 38.74
CA VAL A 1010 16.49 -3.72 38.24
C VAL A 1010 15.86 -2.69 39.18
N HIS A 1011 15.81 -2.98 40.48
CA HIS A 1011 15.23 -2.07 41.48
C HIS A 1011 16.07 -0.81 41.69
N TRP A 1012 17.41 -0.93 41.59
CA TRP A 1012 18.31 0.21 41.70
C TRP A 1012 18.14 1.19 40.53
N ASN A 1013 18.06 0.67 39.31
CA ASN A 1013 17.85 1.48 38.11
C ASN A 1013 16.49 2.19 38.12
N GLU A 1014 15.46 1.53 38.65
CA GLU A 1014 14.12 2.13 38.80
C GLU A 1014 14.12 3.23 39.87
N ALA A 1015 14.77 3.01 41.01
CA ALA A 1015 14.92 4.02 42.06
C ALA A 1015 15.70 5.24 41.55
N GLN A 1016 16.79 5.04 40.80
CA GLN A 1016 17.57 6.12 40.19
C GLN A 1016 16.76 7.00 39.23
N LYS A 1017 15.77 6.45 38.53
CA LYS A 1017 14.87 7.25 37.68
C LYS A 1017 13.99 8.17 38.51
N ILE A 1018 13.41 7.65 39.59
CA ILE A 1018 12.57 8.43 40.52
C ILE A 1018 13.40 9.51 41.22
N LEU A 1019 14.62 9.19 41.66
CA LEU A 1019 15.54 10.17 42.27
C LEU A 1019 15.86 11.35 41.35
N ARG A 1020 16.13 11.08 40.07
CA ARG A 1020 16.41 12.15 39.10
C ARG A 1020 15.22 13.10 38.96
N GLN A 1021 14.01 12.55 38.93
CA GLN A 1021 12.80 13.37 38.88
C GLN A 1021 12.66 14.21 40.17
N LEU A 1022 12.84 13.62 41.35
CA LEU A 1022 12.76 14.34 42.62
C LEU A 1022 13.80 15.46 42.75
N TRP A 1023 14.99 15.30 42.17
CA TRP A 1023 15.99 16.38 42.10
C TRP A 1023 15.61 17.55 41.19
N GLU A 1024 14.59 17.40 40.34
CA GLU A 1024 14.06 18.49 39.50
C GLU A 1024 13.05 19.38 40.24
N LEU A 1025 12.65 19.04 41.48
CA LEU A 1025 11.69 19.78 42.32
C LEU A 1025 12.18 21.15 42.84
N ASP A 1026 13.19 21.77 42.22
CA ASP A 1026 13.70 23.11 42.55
C ASP A 1026 13.91 23.94 41.27
N CYS A 1027 12.80 24.34 40.66
CA CYS A 1027 12.85 25.11 39.42
C CYS A 1027 13.34 26.55 39.64
N SER A 1028 14.47 26.90 39.03
CA SER A 1028 15.09 28.24 39.09
C SER A 1028 14.65 29.22 37.99
N PHE A 1029 13.81 28.80 37.04
CA PHE A 1029 13.33 29.67 35.95
C PHE A 1029 12.31 30.71 36.42
N ASP A 1030 12.31 31.90 35.79
CA ASP A 1030 11.21 32.87 35.89
C ASP A 1030 10.02 32.40 35.04
N VAL A 1031 9.14 31.63 35.68
CA VAL A 1031 7.96 31.02 35.07
C VAL A 1031 7.04 32.09 34.48
N ARG A 1032 6.79 33.19 35.20
CA ARG A 1032 5.83 34.22 34.77
C ARG A 1032 6.33 34.98 33.56
N GLN A 1033 7.62 35.30 33.49
CA GLN A 1033 8.21 35.90 32.30
C GLN A 1033 8.09 34.97 31.08
N ARG A 1034 8.36 33.68 31.26
CA ARG A 1034 8.31 32.69 30.19
C ARG A 1034 6.90 32.47 29.66
N LEU A 1035 5.91 32.43 30.55
CA LEU A 1035 4.49 32.26 30.23
C LEU A 1035 3.92 33.39 29.35
N THR A 1036 4.61 34.53 29.24
CA THR A 1036 4.22 35.61 28.33
C THR A 1036 4.28 35.19 26.85
N ASN A 1037 5.19 34.27 26.51
CA ASN A 1037 5.46 33.84 25.13
C ASN A 1037 5.24 32.34 24.90
N HIS A 1038 5.32 31.50 25.95
CA HIS A 1038 5.16 30.04 25.83
C HIS A 1038 4.30 29.49 26.97
N PRO A 1039 3.32 28.62 26.74
CA PRO A 1039 2.38 28.14 27.77
C PRO A 1039 2.95 27.09 28.73
N PHE A 1040 4.27 26.93 28.81
CA PHE A 1040 4.95 25.90 29.61
C PHE A 1040 6.31 26.39 30.16
N CYS A 1041 6.78 25.72 31.23
CA CYS A 1041 8.11 25.92 31.81
C CYS A 1041 9.15 24.93 31.24
N ALA A 1042 10.44 25.25 31.29
CA ALA A 1042 11.52 24.32 30.89
C ALA A 1042 11.87 23.26 31.94
N CYS A 1043 11.33 23.34 33.15
CA CYS A 1043 11.63 22.41 34.24
C CYS A 1043 10.89 21.07 34.13
N SER A 1044 10.35 20.72 32.96
CA SER A 1044 9.55 19.51 32.73
C SER A 1044 8.22 19.42 33.49
N PHE A 1045 7.83 20.45 34.26
CA PHE A 1045 6.53 20.54 34.91
C PHE A 1045 5.41 20.66 33.88
N ASN A 1046 4.32 19.92 34.11
CA ASN A 1046 3.10 19.98 33.32
C ASN A 1046 1.88 19.76 34.23
N LEU A 1047 0.77 20.44 33.93
CA LEU A 1047 -0.45 20.41 34.74
C LEU A 1047 -1.04 19.00 34.87
N ALA A 1048 -0.98 18.19 33.82
CA ALA A 1048 -1.55 16.84 33.85
C ALA A 1048 -0.79 15.84 34.75
N LYS A 1049 0.45 16.15 35.19
CA LYS A 1049 1.24 15.25 36.06
C LYS A 1049 1.35 15.76 37.49
N ILE A 1050 0.56 16.73 37.92
CA ILE A 1050 0.58 17.22 39.31
C ILE A 1050 0.49 16.04 40.30
N ASP A 1051 -0.52 15.19 40.16
CA ASP A 1051 -0.69 13.99 40.99
C ASP A 1051 0.49 13.01 40.93
N HIS A 1052 1.17 12.95 39.78
CA HIS A 1052 2.34 12.08 39.62
C HIS A 1052 3.50 12.61 40.46
N TRP A 1053 3.78 13.91 40.38
CA TRP A 1053 4.83 14.59 41.13
C TRP A 1053 4.59 14.52 42.65
N GLU A 1054 3.34 14.71 43.09
CA GLU A 1054 2.96 14.60 44.50
C GLU A 1054 3.22 13.19 45.08
N LYS A 1055 3.00 12.14 44.28
CA LYS A 1055 3.16 10.74 44.69
C LYS A 1055 4.56 10.17 44.50
N LEU A 1056 5.52 10.93 43.96
CA LEU A 1056 6.86 10.42 43.71
C LEU A 1056 7.59 9.96 44.99
N PRO A 1057 7.53 10.70 46.13
CA PRO A 1057 8.13 10.24 47.38
C PRO A 1057 7.55 8.90 47.87
N GLU A 1058 6.22 8.77 47.88
CA GLU A 1058 5.53 7.53 48.28
C GLU A 1058 5.90 6.35 47.37
N LYS A 1059 6.00 6.57 46.05
CA LYS A 1059 6.43 5.54 45.10
C LYS A 1059 7.87 5.09 45.30
N LEU A 1060 8.76 6.00 45.70
CA LEU A 1060 10.14 5.66 46.02
C LEU A 1060 10.20 4.75 47.26
N GLU A 1061 9.39 5.07 48.28
CA GLU A 1061 9.24 4.26 49.48
C GLU A 1061 8.74 2.85 49.16
N GLU A 1062 7.61 2.74 48.44
CA GLU A 1062 7.05 1.44 48.03
C GLU A 1062 8.00 0.60 47.17
N LEU A 1063 8.81 1.23 46.32
CA LEU A 1063 9.81 0.53 45.50
C LEU A 1063 10.93 -0.04 46.36
N VAL A 1064 11.45 0.76 47.29
CA VAL A 1064 12.55 0.38 48.19
C VAL A 1064 12.13 -0.76 49.11
N ASP A 1065 10.92 -0.72 49.65
CA ASP A 1065 10.41 -1.80 50.50
C ASP A 1065 10.25 -3.12 49.72
N ARG A 1066 9.67 -3.06 48.52
CA ARG A 1066 9.59 -4.24 47.63
C ARG A 1066 10.96 -4.80 47.28
N ALA A 1067 11.95 -3.93 47.07
CA ALA A 1067 13.32 -4.33 46.77
C ALA A 1067 14.00 -4.99 47.97
N ARG A 1068 13.85 -4.42 49.17
CA ARG A 1068 14.39 -4.99 50.42
C ARG A 1068 13.79 -6.37 50.71
N ASP A 1069 12.49 -6.55 50.48
CA ASP A 1069 11.83 -7.86 50.58
C ASP A 1069 12.36 -8.88 49.57
N SER A 1070 12.66 -8.42 48.34
CA SER A 1070 13.29 -9.25 47.31
C SER A 1070 14.70 -9.69 47.73
N TYR A 1071 15.53 -8.75 48.19
CA TYR A 1071 16.90 -9.03 48.65
C TYR A 1071 16.92 -10.00 49.84
N ARG A 1072 16.00 -9.85 50.80
CA ARG A 1072 15.86 -10.76 51.94
C ARG A 1072 15.48 -12.17 51.51
N ARG A 1073 14.56 -12.32 50.54
CA ARG A 1073 14.23 -13.64 49.98
C ARG A 1073 15.44 -14.30 49.33
N THR A 1074 16.24 -13.54 48.59
CA THR A 1074 17.48 -14.04 47.99
C THR A 1074 18.50 -14.47 49.05
N LEU A 1075 18.68 -13.69 50.12
CA LEU A 1075 19.56 -14.08 51.24
C LEU A 1075 19.11 -15.38 51.91
N LYS A 1076 17.81 -15.62 52.04
CA LYS A 1076 17.27 -16.90 52.55
C LYS A 1076 17.59 -18.07 51.61
N LEU A 1077 17.48 -17.88 50.30
CA LEU A 1077 17.78 -18.92 49.32
C LEU A 1077 19.26 -19.35 49.36
N ILE A 1078 20.18 -18.40 49.58
CA ILE A 1078 21.62 -18.70 49.69
C ILE A 1078 22.09 -18.98 51.13
N ALA A 1079 21.17 -19.02 52.11
CA ALA A 1079 21.49 -19.16 53.52
C ALA A 1079 22.42 -20.35 53.85
N PRO A 1080 22.23 -21.56 53.28
CA PRO A 1080 23.11 -22.69 53.60
C PRO A 1080 24.58 -22.45 53.21
N ASP A 1081 24.82 -21.79 52.08
CA ASP A 1081 26.18 -21.46 51.65
C ASP A 1081 26.76 -20.29 52.47
N LEU A 1082 25.92 -19.31 52.76
CA LEU A 1082 26.28 -18.14 53.55
C LEU A 1082 26.66 -18.51 55.00
N ILE A 1083 25.95 -19.46 55.62
CA ILE A 1083 26.27 -20.01 56.95
C ILE A 1083 27.68 -20.61 56.96
N ARG A 1084 28.01 -21.49 56.00
CA ARG A 1084 29.34 -22.11 55.91
C ARG A 1084 30.46 -21.07 55.79
N ARG A 1085 30.24 -20.02 54.98
CA ARG A 1085 31.22 -18.95 54.78
C ARG A 1085 31.35 -18.04 56.00
N LEU A 1086 30.24 -17.72 56.66
CA LEU A 1086 30.25 -16.97 57.92
C LEU A 1086 30.98 -17.73 59.03
N GLU A 1087 30.82 -19.05 59.13
CA GLU A 1087 31.56 -19.88 60.09
C GLU A 1087 33.08 -19.87 59.83
N SER A 1088 33.52 -19.87 58.57
CA SER A 1088 34.94 -19.72 58.22
C SER A 1088 35.43 -18.32 58.58
N PHE A 1089 34.66 -17.29 58.21
CA PHE A 1089 34.99 -15.89 58.48
C PHE A 1089 35.15 -15.61 59.98
N VAL A 1090 34.26 -16.13 60.83
CA VAL A 1090 34.35 -15.99 62.30
C VAL A 1090 35.62 -16.63 62.87
N LYS A 1091 36.14 -17.72 62.26
CA LYS A 1091 37.37 -18.39 62.70
C LYS A 1091 38.64 -17.67 62.26
N GLU A 1092 38.58 -16.97 61.13
CA GLU A 1092 39.74 -16.31 60.50
C GLU A 1092 39.87 -14.83 60.88
N GLU A 1093 38.78 -14.16 61.23
CA GLU A 1093 38.76 -12.73 61.53
C GLU A 1093 39.34 -12.40 62.92
N SER A 1094 40.21 -11.40 62.96
CA SER A 1094 40.96 -11.00 64.16
C SER A 1094 40.29 -9.86 64.95
N GLU A 1095 39.42 -9.09 64.29
CA GLU A 1095 38.69 -7.99 64.91
C GLU A 1095 37.45 -8.46 65.66
N LYS A 1096 37.48 -8.36 67.00
CA LYS A 1096 36.39 -8.81 67.90
C LYS A 1096 35.01 -8.24 67.55
N GLN A 1097 34.94 -7.04 66.98
CA GLN A 1097 33.68 -6.41 66.57
C GLN A 1097 33.04 -7.14 65.38
N PHE A 1098 33.80 -7.40 64.31
CA PHE A 1098 33.32 -8.15 63.15
C PHE A 1098 33.06 -9.62 63.49
N THR A 1099 33.87 -10.25 64.35
CA THR A 1099 33.60 -11.62 64.83
C THR A 1099 32.26 -11.71 65.56
N LYS A 1100 31.92 -10.71 66.39
CA LYS A 1100 30.65 -10.64 67.11
C LYS A 1100 29.48 -10.41 66.14
N ALA A 1101 29.59 -9.44 65.24
CA ALA A 1101 28.55 -9.13 64.26
C ALA A 1101 28.31 -10.30 63.28
N ALA A 1102 29.35 -11.01 62.86
CA ALA A 1102 29.25 -12.20 62.02
C ALA A 1102 28.58 -13.37 62.77
N ALA A 1103 28.87 -13.56 64.06
CA ALA A 1103 28.21 -14.59 64.88
C ALA A 1103 26.72 -14.27 65.14
N GLU A 1104 26.37 -13.00 65.31
CA GLU A 1104 24.98 -12.55 65.42
C GLU A 1104 24.22 -12.76 64.11
N LEU A 1105 24.84 -12.44 62.96
CA LEU A 1105 24.28 -12.65 61.64
C LEU A 1105 24.13 -14.15 61.32
N LEU A 1106 25.14 -14.96 61.66
CA LEU A 1106 25.10 -16.43 61.54
C LEU A 1106 23.89 -17.00 62.30
N LYS A 1107 23.72 -16.60 63.56
CA LYS A 1107 22.59 -17.03 64.38
C LYS A 1107 21.25 -16.57 63.82
N ALA A 1108 21.17 -15.34 63.32
CA ALA A 1108 19.95 -14.80 62.74
C ALA A 1108 19.53 -15.53 61.45
N ILE A 1109 20.48 -15.87 60.58
CA ILE A 1109 20.23 -16.63 59.35
C ILE A 1109 19.86 -18.09 59.68
N ASP A 1110 20.58 -18.73 60.61
CA ASP A 1110 20.34 -20.13 61.02
C ASP A 1110 18.97 -20.34 61.68
N THR A 1111 18.42 -19.30 62.32
CA THR A 1111 17.09 -19.34 62.96
C THR A 1111 15.98 -18.67 62.15
N ASP A 1112 16.24 -18.31 60.89
CA ASP A 1112 15.35 -17.56 60.00
C ASP A 1112 14.76 -16.28 60.63
N SER A 1113 15.55 -15.59 61.46
CA SER A 1113 15.17 -14.41 62.23
C SER A 1113 16.03 -13.19 61.91
N LEU A 1114 16.23 -12.91 60.61
CA LEU A 1114 16.93 -11.71 60.16
C LEU A 1114 16.28 -10.44 60.75
N PRO A 1115 17.07 -9.51 61.31
CA PRO A 1115 16.55 -8.28 61.91
C PRO A 1115 15.90 -7.39 60.84
N ALA A 1116 14.97 -6.53 61.26
CA ALA A 1116 14.27 -5.59 60.38
C ALA A 1116 15.22 -4.61 59.65
N LEU A 1117 16.36 -4.28 60.26
CA LEU A 1117 17.46 -3.53 59.65
C LEU A 1117 18.78 -4.24 59.98
N LEU A 1118 19.62 -4.46 58.98
CA LEU A 1118 20.98 -4.97 59.13
C LEU A 1118 21.92 -3.85 59.58
N THR A 1119 22.81 -4.16 60.52
CA THR A 1119 23.78 -3.17 61.02
C THR A 1119 24.89 -2.93 60.00
N THR A 1120 25.60 -1.81 60.13
CA THR A 1120 26.73 -1.47 59.25
C THR A 1120 27.81 -2.54 59.20
N ASP A 1121 28.12 -3.13 60.36
CA ASP A 1121 29.09 -4.20 60.44
C ASP A 1121 28.58 -5.46 59.72
N GLN A 1122 27.29 -5.81 59.86
CA GLN A 1122 26.67 -6.96 59.21
C GLN A 1122 26.67 -6.83 57.68
N LEU A 1123 26.30 -5.67 57.14
CA LEU A 1123 26.32 -5.41 55.70
C LEU A 1123 27.74 -5.44 55.12
N THR A 1124 28.71 -4.88 55.86
CA THR A 1124 30.12 -4.92 55.46
C THR A 1124 30.65 -6.36 55.43
N ILE A 1125 30.25 -7.19 56.39
CA ILE A 1125 30.59 -8.62 56.42
C ILE A 1125 29.94 -9.36 55.24
N LEU A 1126 28.66 -9.13 54.98
CA LEU A 1126 27.96 -9.70 53.82
C LEU A 1126 28.66 -9.33 52.51
N GLN A 1127 29.04 -8.05 52.35
CA GLN A 1127 29.78 -7.59 51.19
C GLN A 1127 31.12 -8.30 51.04
N LYS A 1128 31.91 -8.41 52.12
CA LYS A 1128 33.20 -9.11 52.10
C LYS A 1128 33.05 -10.60 51.76
N ILE A 1129 32.05 -11.27 52.32
CA ILE A 1129 31.85 -12.71 52.13
C ILE A 1129 31.33 -13.04 50.73
N LEU A 1130 30.39 -12.24 50.23
CA LEU A 1130 29.76 -12.46 48.93
C LEU A 1130 30.67 -12.01 47.78
N ASN A 1131 31.51 -10.98 47.97
CA ASN A 1131 32.45 -10.54 46.94
C ASN A 1131 33.77 -11.35 46.91
N ASN A 1132 34.20 -11.98 48.01
CA ASN A 1132 35.42 -12.81 48.06
C ASN A 1132 35.19 -14.28 47.65
N GLY A 1133 33.96 -14.66 47.31
CA GLY A 1133 33.63 -15.96 46.75
C GLY A 1133 33.96 -16.08 45.27
N ARG A 1134 34.28 -17.28 44.78
CA ARG A 1134 34.01 -17.58 43.36
C ARG A 1134 32.53 -17.21 43.12
N PRO A 1135 32.21 -16.38 42.11
CA PRO A 1135 30.82 -16.07 41.81
C PRO A 1135 30.11 -17.40 41.62
N THR A 1136 29.02 -17.61 42.35
CA THR A 1136 28.10 -18.73 42.10
C THR A 1136 27.80 -18.66 40.61
N GLN A 1137 28.28 -19.63 39.82
CA GLN A 1137 28.18 -19.58 38.36
C GLN A 1137 26.73 -19.33 38.01
N MET A 1138 26.40 -18.19 37.41
CA MET A 1138 25.03 -17.99 36.91
C MET A 1138 24.79 -19.05 35.84
N ALA A 1139 23.93 -20.02 36.12
CA ALA A 1139 23.48 -20.94 35.10
C ALA A 1139 22.48 -20.18 34.22
N ALA A 1140 22.82 -19.99 32.95
CA ALA A 1140 21.83 -19.59 31.96
C ALA A 1140 21.02 -20.84 31.62
N GLY A 1141 19.75 -20.86 32.02
CA GLY A 1141 18.82 -21.92 31.67
C GLY A 1141 17.67 -21.31 30.90
N SER A 1142 17.54 -21.64 29.63
CA SER A 1142 16.30 -21.40 28.89
C SER A 1142 15.27 -22.42 29.38
N ILE A 1143 14.04 -21.97 29.65
CA ILE A 1143 12.91 -22.91 29.80
C ILE A 1143 12.84 -23.72 28.50
N PRO A 1144 12.57 -25.05 28.53
CA PRO A 1144 12.43 -25.83 27.32
C PRO A 1144 11.37 -25.19 26.40
N GLU A 1145 11.78 -24.68 25.24
CA GLU A 1145 10.85 -24.25 24.21
C GLU A 1145 10.19 -25.50 23.62
N GLN A 1146 8.99 -25.84 24.11
CA GLN A 1146 8.17 -26.87 23.50
C GLN A 1146 7.03 -26.21 22.72
N GLY A 1147 7.08 -26.33 21.38
CA GLY A 1147 5.99 -25.90 20.51
C GLY A 1147 4.76 -26.81 20.62
N GLY A 1148 3.56 -26.23 20.49
CA GLY A 1148 2.27 -26.95 20.42
C GLY A 1148 1.34 -26.76 21.63
N ILE A 1149 0.13 -27.32 21.57
CA ILE A 1149 -0.83 -27.35 22.68
C ILE A 1149 -0.42 -28.46 23.65
N GLN A 1150 0.06 -28.06 24.82
CA GLN A 1150 0.48 -28.99 25.87
C GLN A 1150 -0.59 -29.07 26.96
N SER A 1151 -0.84 -30.27 27.49
CA SER A 1151 -1.66 -30.41 28.70
C SER A 1151 -0.84 -29.96 29.92
N ALA A 1152 -1.53 -29.58 31.00
CA ALA A 1152 -0.86 -29.21 32.25
C ALA A 1152 0.01 -30.34 32.83
N GLU A 1153 -0.29 -31.60 32.51
CA GLU A 1153 0.53 -32.75 32.91
C GLU A 1153 1.84 -32.80 32.13
N VAL A 1154 1.80 -32.62 30.81
CA VAL A 1154 3.02 -32.66 29.98
C VAL A 1154 3.94 -31.48 30.28
N LEU A 1155 3.37 -30.28 30.52
CA LEU A 1155 4.16 -29.13 30.98
C LEU A 1155 4.80 -29.38 32.36
N ARG A 1156 4.10 -30.06 33.28
CA ARG A 1156 4.67 -30.42 34.59
C ARG A 1156 5.80 -31.43 34.46
N GLU A 1157 5.67 -32.38 33.55
CA GLU A 1157 6.68 -33.40 33.30
C GLU A 1157 7.92 -32.77 32.66
N ALA A 1158 7.76 -31.95 31.61
CA ALA A 1158 8.87 -31.25 30.95
C ALA A 1158 9.58 -30.24 31.87
N LEU A 1159 8.82 -29.48 32.68
CA LEU A 1159 9.40 -28.61 33.70
C LEU A 1159 10.03 -29.41 34.85
N GLY A 1160 9.47 -30.57 35.18
CA GLY A 1160 10.02 -31.49 36.17
C GLY A 1160 11.39 -32.02 35.75
N GLU A 1161 11.51 -32.52 34.52
CA GLU A 1161 12.78 -32.98 33.95
C GLU A 1161 13.81 -31.83 33.87
N TRP A 1162 13.38 -30.63 33.45
CA TRP A 1162 14.26 -29.46 33.45
C TRP A 1162 14.73 -29.06 34.85
N LEU A 1163 13.85 -29.15 35.86
CA LEU A 1163 14.20 -28.91 37.26
C LEU A 1163 15.16 -29.99 37.79
N ASP A 1164 15.00 -31.25 37.38
CA ASP A 1164 15.86 -32.37 37.76
C ASP A 1164 17.26 -32.29 37.11
N ASP A 1165 17.37 -31.64 35.95
CA ASP A 1165 18.63 -31.37 35.24
C ASP A 1165 19.42 -30.18 35.84
N LEU A 1166 18.83 -29.41 36.76
CA LEU A 1166 19.53 -28.33 37.45
C LEU A 1166 20.54 -28.89 38.47
N PRO A 1167 21.65 -28.16 38.72
CA PRO A 1167 22.61 -28.57 39.74
C PRO A 1167 21.94 -28.76 41.10
N ALA A 1168 22.31 -29.84 41.82
CA ALA A 1168 21.81 -30.08 43.18
C ALA A 1168 22.30 -29.05 44.22
N GLU A 1169 23.27 -28.21 43.86
CA GLU A 1169 23.72 -27.06 44.66
C GLU A 1169 22.87 -25.82 44.35
N PRO A 1170 22.61 -24.90 45.30
CA PRO A 1170 21.85 -23.68 45.02
C PRO A 1170 22.61 -22.78 44.02
N VAL A 1171 22.03 -22.59 42.82
CA VAL A 1171 22.61 -21.75 41.76
C VAL A 1171 21.65 -20.61 41.42
N LEU A 1172 22.20 -19.41 41.16
CA LEU A 1172 21.45 -18.29 40.58
C LEU A 1172 21.19 -18.58 39.10
N ILE A 1173 19.92 -18.76 38.73
CA ILE A 1173 19.53 -19.04 37.35
C ILE A 1173 18.98 -17.75 36.72
N LYS A 1174 19.52 -17.36 35.57
CA LYS A 1174 18.91 -16.35 34.71
C LYS A 1174 18.04 -17.09 33.70
N ILE A 1175 16.73 -16.95 33.86
CA ILE A 1175 15.74 -17.46 32.91
C ILE A 1175 15.56 -16.37 31.85
N SER A 1176 15.97 -16.67 30.61
CA SER A 1176 15.73 -15.84 29.43
C SER A 1176 14.46 -16.26 28.74
#